data_AF-A0A8S1F3F7-F1
#
_entry.id   AF-A0A8S1F3F7-F1
#
_cell.length_a   1.000
_cell.length_b   1.000
_cell.length_c   1.000
_cell.angle_alpha   90.00
_cell.angle_beta   90.00
_cell.angle_gamma   90.00
#
_symmetry.space_group_name_H-M   'P 1'
#
loop_
_entity.id
_entity.type
_entity.pdbx_description
1 polymer ?
#
loop_
_entity_poly.entity_id
_entity_poly.type
_entity_poly.pdbx_seq_one_letter_code
_entity_poly.pdbx_strand_id
1 'polypeptide(L)'
;MSTDDQDLMKKYVRLIPQQTQDLLATGIMVLIIPLGLVLHLTYVLPTWYPVWSDEWVKRLIPIMFFAFNLYSNWILMMKVGPNGKNTILPNVVKLGFRYCHSCHTNAPPRAHHCPVCDVCVLRRDHHCSFGGICVGHFNQRYFVAAIINLFLMVSPLTWNAWDLLSTKFENGITLGRVWQIMLPHVACVLRFITFYQFLHVLIFAFTLTVWLFSVYLIAAQAFCIYNGQTRVEYLMEVHAYQLGFFENIRQALGTRWPLIAFSCFIPITVLFCYAAFVASEDPEGRDEKYTYKQLCMVDDKPTILDGFDCRYQVAVAKWQNSVNTTGWTFLEVETKENYCPQLQAYAAGYLEGLLSKTVLSYHLQNAQEGYCTNFTGYCNRLSEFLTTNQNWIKTTLEQTAPDDLYWGAVNRTYHQISGLIDAYEGREFKPRITYELHPILYLNLNGDFYDLEKKLNKTRDPAFDQTGGKCSGLVKLAPGNADLFISQVTMSGFQNMLRVLKLYKFGYDRKMYPGYATSFSSYPGLLYSSDDFALQTSGLAVIETTISVFNTSLFENTKPEGQLPTWIRAIVSNQLARNAREWCKIYSFYNSGTYNNQWAVLDYNKFTPNKPLPKYGLFYVLEQLPGKIVYSDLTWFIEKYSYFPSYNIPFFKEITEASGFIGQAQKLGDWFKWGASPRAKIFERDHVNVHDLDSLTALMRYNDYTHDEFSRCKCNPPYSAEAGISARGDLNPANGTYEFPGQGHVNHGALDYKGTNVKLMKKLQFVAQGGPTWGKVPSFKWSEFDFKDKVKHVGHPDEWKFNPLVHKWETEIYA
;
A
#
# COMPACT_ATOMS: atom_id res chain seq x y z
N MET A 1 13.45 -31.22 -36.41
CA MET A 1 12.61 -30.88 -35.24
C MET A 1 12.87 -29.43 -34.92
N SER A 2 11.81 -28.62 -34.87
CA SER A 2 11.93 -27.21 -34.49
C SER A 2 12.40 -27.08 -33.03
N THR A 3 12.96 -25.94 -32.66
CA THR A 3 13.32 -25.61 -31.27
C THR A 3 12.10 -25.67 -30.34
N ASP A 4 10.90 -25.42 -30.85
CA ASP A 4 9.63 -25.61 -30.12
C ASP A 4 9.30 -27.08 -29.89
N ASP A 5 9.56 -27.98 -30.85
CA ASP A 5 9.36 -29.43 -30.66
C ASP A 5 10.30 -30.02 -29.61
N GLN A 6 11.53 -29.49 -29.51
CA GLN A 6 12.50 -29.89 -28.49
C GLN A 6 12.10 -29.40 -27.09
N ASP A 7 11.47 -28.23 -26.98
CA ASP A 7 11.03 -27.68 -25.71
C ASP A 7 9.70 -28.31 -25.24
N LEU A 8 8.80 -28.64 -26.18
CA LEU A 8 7.61 -29.45 -25.91
C LEU A 8 8.01 -30.86 -25.43
N MET A 9 8.94 -31.51 -26.12
CA MET A 9 9.46 -32.82 -25.71
C MET A 9 10.15 -32.78 -24.36
N LYS A 10 10.94 -31.73 -24.05
CA LYS A 10 11.53 -31.53 -22.71
C LYS A 10 10.45 -31.32 -21.63
N LYS A 11 9.34 -30.65 -21.95
CA LYS A 11 8.18 -30.49 -21.06
C LYS A 11 7.46 -31.81 -20.77
N TYR A 12 7.28 -32.66 -21.78
CA TYR A 12 6.64 -33.98 -21.61
C TYR A 12 7.56 -35.00 -20.92
N VAL A 13 8.86 -34.99 -21.22
CA VAL A 13 9.86 -35.86 -20.57
C VAL A 13 9.99 -35.55 -19.08
N ARG A 14 9.76 -34.30 -18.64
CA ARG A 14 9.73 -33.93 -17.22
C ARG A 14 8.48 -34.39 -16.46
N LEU A 15 7.43 -34.85 -17.13
CA LEU A 15 6.23 -35.41 -16.50
C LEU A 15 6.33 -36.92 -16.27
N ILE A 16 7.32 -37.59 -16.86
CA ILE A 16 7.56 -39.02 -16.67
C ILE A 16 8.51 -39.19 -15.48
N PRO A 17 8.10 -39.89 -14.40
CA PRO A 17 8.96 -40.09 -13.26
C PRO A 17 10.22 -40.86 -13.63
N GLN A 18 11.38 -40.39 -13.19
CA GLN A 18 12.67 -40.99 -13.52
C GLN A 18 13.09 -42.09 -12.53
N GLN A 19 12.53 -42.09 -11.32
CA GLN A 19 12.82 -43.12 -10.32
C GLN A 19 11.91 -44.34 -10.50
N THR A 20 12.48 -45.54 -10.38
CA THR A 20 11.75 -46.81 -10.50
C THR A 20 10.55 -46.88 -9.55
N GLN A 21 10.71 -46.39 -8.31
CA GLN A 21 9.62 -46.34 -7.34
C GLN A 21 8.44 -45.47 -7.82
N ASP A 22 8.74 -44.29 -8.36
CA ASP A 22 7.71 -43.38 -8.85
C ASP A 22 7.02 -43.94 -10.10
N LEU A 23 7.78 -44.60 -11.00
CA LEU A 23 7.21 -45.26 -12.18
C LEU A 23 6.22 -46.36 -11.78
N LEU A 24 6.58 -47.20 -10.80
CA LEU A 24 5.70 -48.25 -10.28
C LEU A 24 4.45 -47.65 -9.61
N ALA A 25 4.61 -46.63 -8.77
CA ALA A 25 3.50 -45.99 -8.07
C ALA A 25 2.54 -45.25 -9.02
N THR A 26 3.07 -44.49 -10.00
CA THR A 26 2.26 -43.88 -11.06
C THR A 26 1.58 -44.94 -11.92
N GLY A 27 2.24 -46.07 -12.20
CA GLY A 27 1.61 -47.21 -12.87
C GLY A 27 0.39 -47.76 -12.11
N ILE A 28 0.47 -47.82 -10.78
CA ILE A 28 -0.69 -48.20 -9.94
C ILE A 28 -1.83 -47.19 -10.11
N MET A 29 -1.55 -45.87 -10.11
CA MET A 29 -2.59 -44.84 -10.28
C MET A 29 -3.26 -44.88 -11.65
N VAL A 30 -2.48 -45.10 -12.72
CA VAL A 30 -2.96 -44.93 -14.10
C VAL A 30 -3.51 -46.23 -14.69
N LEU A 31 -3.08 -47.40 -14.20
CA LEU A 31 -3.48 -48.69 -14.74
C LEU A 31 -4.28 -49.52 -13.73
N ILE A 32 -3.72 -49.73 -12.54
CA ILE A 32 -4.27 -50.71 -11.59
C ILE A 32 -5.54 -50.19 -10.92
N ILE A 33 -5.58 -48.92 -10.48
CA ILE A 33 -6.79 -48.32 -9.87
C ILE A 33 -7.94 -48.24 -10.88
N PRO A 34 -7.77 -47.74 -12.12
CA PRO A 34 -8.82 -47.79 -13.14
C PRO A 34 -9.29 -49.21 -13.46
N LEU A 35 -8.36 -50.17 -13.58
CA LEU A 35 -8.72 -51.56 -13.83
C LEU A 35 -9.58 -52.13 -12.69
N GLY A 36 -9.20 -51.87 -11.44
CA GLY A 36 -9.98 -52.26 -10.27
C GLY A 36 -11.38 -51.63 -10.28
N LEU A 37 -11.48 -50.33 -10.63
CA LEU A 37 -12.77 -49.64 -10.77
C LEU A 37 -13.63 -50.27 -11.87
N VAL A 38 -13.07 -50.55 -13.05
CA VAL A 38 -13.78 -51.18 -14.17
C VAL A 38 -14.26 -52.59 -13.79
N LEU A 39 -13.41 -53.40 -13.16
CA LEU A 39 -13.80 -54.72 -12.66
C LEU A 39 -14.94 -54.60 -11.65
N HIS A 40 -14.89 -53.64 -10.73
CA HIS A 40 -15.98 -53.42 -9.79
C HIS A 40 -17.29 -53.03 -10.47
N LEU A 41 -17.25 -52.10 -11.43
CA LEU A 41 -18.46 -51.61 -12.11
C LEU A 41 -19.06 -52.64 -13.07
N THR A 42 -18.25 -53.49 -13.69
CA THR A 42 -18.69 -54.47 -14.69
C THR A 42 -18.95 -55.86 -14.12
N TYR A 43 -18.41 -56.20 -12.94
CA TYR A 43 -18.52 -57.54 -12.36
C TYR A 43 -19.07 -57.54 -10.92
N VAL A 44 -18.50 -56.77 -10.00
CA VAL A 44 -18.92 -56.80 -8.57
C VAL A 44 -20.28 -56.15 -8.39
N LEU A 45 -20.46 -54.91 -8.85
CA LEU A 45 -21.70 -54.15 -8.67
C LEU A 45 -22.90 -54.79 -9.39
N PRO A 46 -22.77 -55.32 -10.62
CA PRO A 46 -23.86 -56.04 -11.31
C PRO A 46 -24.33 -57.32 -10.61
N THR A 47 -23.50 -57.91 -9.74
CA THR A 47 -23.90 -59.11 -8.97
C THR A 47 -25.02 -58.79 -7.98
N TRP A 48 -25.06 -57.56 -7.47
CA TRP A 48 -26.01 -57.12 -6.44
C TRP A 48 -27.17 -56.32 -7.01
N TYR A 49 -26.91 -55.55 -8.07
CA TYR A 49 -27.88 -54.65 -8.67
C TYR A 49 -27.88 -54.86 -10.17
N PRO A 50 -29.02 -55.18 -10.80
CA PRO A 50 -29.10 -55.28 -12.24
C PRO A 50 -28.56 -54.03 -12.91
N VAL A 51 -27.73 -54.21 -13.95
CA VAL A 51 -27.15 -53.10 -14.72
C VAL A 51 -28.28 -52.19 -15.20
N TRP A 52 -28.11 -50.88 -15.02
CA TRP A 52 -29.11 -49.84 -15.35
C TRP A 52 -30.38 -49.79 -14.49
N SER A 53 -30.49 -50.60 -13.43
CA SER A 53 -31.53 -50.37 -12.42
C SER A 53 -31.29 -49.06 -11.66
N ASP A 54 -32.35 -48.50 -11.08
CA ASP A 54 -32.27 -47.29 -10.24
C ASP A 54 -31.22 -47.43 -9.12
N GLU A 55 -31.13 -48.60 -8.50
CA GLU A 55 -30.17 -48.88 -7.43
C GLU A 55 -28.72 -48.96 -7.91
N TRP A 56 -28.51 -49.46 -9.13
CA TRP A 56 -27.19 -49.48 -9.77
C TRP A 56 -26.75 -48.05 -10.12
N VAL A 57 -27.64 -47.26 -10.73
CA VAL A 57 -27.36 -45.86 -11.13
C VAL A 57 -27.08 -44.97 -9.92
N LYS A 58 -27.86 -45.08 -8.85
CA LYS A 58 -27.65 -44.32 -7.58
C LYS A 58 -26.26 -44.53 -6.98
N ARG A 59 -25.64 -45.69 -7.20
CA ARG A 59 -24.29 -46.02 -6.72
C ARG A 59 -23.20 -45.63 -7.72
N LEU A 60 -23.47 -45.80 -9.02
CA LEU A 60 -22.54 -45.41 -10.08
C LEU A 60 -22.22 -43.91 -10.02
N ILE A 61 -23.23 -43.05 -9.92
CA ILE A 61 -23.05 -41.59 -10.03
C ILE A 61 -22.04 -41.05 -9.00
N PRO A 62 -22.18 -41.32 -7.67
CA PRO A 62 -21.19 -40.88 -6.69
C PRO A 62 -19.80 -41.49 -6.91
N ILE A 63 -19.71 -42.77 -7.29
CA ILE A 63 -18.42 -43.44 -7.56
C ILE A 63 -17.70 -42.73 -8.71
N MET A 64 -18.41 -42.43 -9.80
CA MET A 64 -17.83 -41.71 -10.95
C MET A 64 -17.48 -40.27 -10.62
N PHE A 65 -18.27 -39.60 -9.78
CA PHE A 65 -17.97 -38.25 -9.30
C PHE A 65 -16.67 -38.20 -8.47
N PHE A 66 -16.49 -39.13 -7.54
CA PHE A 66 -15.27 -39.22 -6.73
C PHE A 66 -14.06 -39.65 -7.58
N ALA A 67 -14.25 -40.56 -8.53
CA ALA A 67 -13.21 -40.93 -9.49
C ALA A 67 -12.75 -39.70 -10.32
N PHE A 68 -13.70 -38.93 -10.85
CA PHE A 68 -13.39 -37.71 -11.61
C PHE A 68 -12.61 -36.69 -10.75
N ASN A 69 -13.05 -36.45 -9.52
CA ASN A 69 -12.38 -35.52 -8.61
C ASN A 69 -11.00 -36.02 -8.16
N LEU A 70 -10.83 -37.34 -7.95
CA LEU A 70 -9.52 -37.95 -7.68
C LEU A 70 -8.54 -37.63 -8.81
N TYR A 71 -8.86 -37.97 -10.05
CA TYR A 71 -7.95 -37.75 -11.18
C TYR A 71 -7.75 -36.28 -11.51
N SER A 72 -8.80 -35.45 -11.40
CA SER A 72 -8.68 -34.01 -11.67
C SER A 72 -7.78 -33.31 -10.66
N ASN A 73 -7.93 -33.61 -9.36
CA ASN A 73 -7.04 -33.09 -8.33
C ASN A 73 -5.61 -33.64 -8.49
N TRP A 74 -5.44 -34.93 -8.80
CA TRP A 74 -4.12 -35.51 -9.04
C TRP A 74 -3.40 -34.84 -10.23
N ILE A 75 -4.11 -34.57 -11.33
CA ILE A 75 -3.57 -33.83 -12.48
C ILE A 75 -3.22 -32.38 -12.10
N LEU A 76 -4.10 -31.69 -11.37
CA LEU A 76 -3.86 -30.30 -10.96
C LEU A 76 -2.70 -30.18 -9.96
N MET A 77 -2.51 -31.18 -9.09
CA MET A 77 -1.35 -31.26 -8.20
C MET A 77 -0.04 -31.24 -8.99
N MET A 78 0.03 -31.99 -10.09
CA MET A 78 1.19 -32.03 -10.98
C MET A 78 1.32 -30.76 -11.82
N LYS A 79 0.22 -30.26 -12.40
CA LYS A 79 0.24 -29.05 -13.25
C LYS A 79 0.59 -27.77 -12.49
N VAL A 80 0.13 -27.64 -11.25
CA VAL A 80 0.42 -26.47 -10.41
C VAL A 80 1.82 -26.58 -9.79
N GLY A 81 2.25 -27.80 -9.44
CA GLY A 81 3.57 -28.03 -8.88
C GLY A 81 3.77 -27.47 -7.45
N PRO A 82 4.87 -27.87 -6.79
CA PRO A 82 5.14 -27.53 -5.40
C PRO A 82 5.37 -26.04 -5.16
N ASN A 83 5.92 -25.35 -6.14
CA ASN A 83 6.32 -23.93 -6.11
C ASN A 83 5.42 -23.04 -7.02
N GLY A 84 4.25 -23.55 -7.44
CA GLY A 84 3.36 -22.85 -8.36
C GLY A 84 3.91 -22.80 -9.79
N LYS A 85 3.66 -21.70 -10.51
CA LYS A 85 4.11 -21.53 -11.91
C LYS A 85 5.64 -21.48 -12.08
N ASN A 86 6.39 -21.36 -10.98
CA ASN A 86 7.84 -21.29 -10.99
C ASN A 86 8.42 -22.65 -10.57
N THR A 87 9.40 -23.15 -11.32
CA THR A 87 10.09 -24.40 -10.96
C THR A 87 11.11 -24.19 -9.85
N ILE A 88 11.77 -23.04 -9.81
CA ILE A 88 12.86 -22.72 -8.87
C ILE A 88 12.38 -21.62 -7.91
N LEU A 89 12.75 -21.74 -6.62
CA LEU A 89 12.50 -20.69 -5.64
C LEU A 89 13.39 -19.46 -5.92
N PRO A 90 12.88 -18.24 -5.71
CA PRO A 90 13.64 -17.03 -6.00
C PRO A 90 14.90 -16.99 -5.12
N ASN A 91 16.06 -16.78 -5.74
CA ASN A 91 17.36 -16.74 -5.08
C ASN A 91 17.58 -15.40 -4.36
N VAL A 92 16.86 -15.18 -3.26
CA VAL A 92 16.86 -13.92 -2.51
C VAL A 92 17.59 -14.12 -1.19
N VAL A 93 18.58 -13.27 -0.89
CA VAL A 93 19.27 -13.26 0.42
C VAL A 93 18.45 -12.42 1.41
N LYS A 94 17.86 -13.06 2.42
CA LYS A 94 17.05 -12.42 3.48
C LYS A 94 17.36 -13.06 4.84
N LEU A 95 17.11 -12.34 5.94
CA LEU A 95 17.27 -12.88 7.29
C LEU A 95 16.34 -14.11 7.48
N GLY A 96 16.90 -15.23 7.96
CA GLY A 96 16.18 -16.50 8.11
C GLY A 96 16.19 -17.42 6.88
N PHE A 97 16.66 -16.95 5.72
CA PHE A 97 16.88 -17.80 4.55
C PHE A 97 18.13 -18.65 4.77
N ARG A 98 18.11 -19.88 4.26
CA ARG A 98 19.23 -20.82 4.35
C ARG A 98 19.76 -21.10 2.96
N TYR A 99 21.07 -21.00 2.77
CA TYR A 99 21.68 -21.35 1.51
C TYR A 99 21.58 -22.87 1.28
N CYS A 100 20.98 -23.29 0.17
CA CYS A 100 20.94 -24.69 -0.22
C CYS A 100 22.13 -24.98 -1.13
N HIS A 101 23.06 -25.81 -0.65
CA HIS A 101 24.23 -26.21 -1.42
C HIS A 101 23.91 -27.03 -2.67
N SER A 102 22.83 -27.83 -2.67
CA SER A 102 22.45 -28.62 -3.85
C SER A 102 21.85 -27.75 -4.97
N CYS A 103 20.98 -26.80 -4.61
CA CYS A 103 20.31 -25.94 -5.59
C CYS A 103 21.07 -24.64 -5.90
N HIS A 104 22.16 -24.35 -5.19
CA HIS A 104 22.93 -23.11 -5.31
C HIS A 104 22.07 -21.85 -5.16
N THR A 105 21.03 -21.92 -4.32
CA THR A 105 20.03 -20.86 -4.13
C THR A 105 19.72 -20.66 -2.65
N ASN A 106 19.33 -19.44 -2.28
CA ASN A 106 18.86 -19.13 -0.94
C ASN A 106 17.41 -19.60 -0.77
N ALA A 107 17.22 -20.63 0.05
CA ALA A 107 15.92 -21.21 0.34
C ALA A 107 15.21 -20.41 1.47
N PRO A 108 13.95 -20.00 1.28
CA PRO A 108 13.17 -19.32 2.31
C PRO A 108 12.97 -20.20 3.55
N PRO A 109 12.60 -19.63 4.71
CA PRO A 109 12.14 -20.40 5.85
C PRO A 109 11.07 -21.42 5.44
N ARG A 110 11.12 -22.61 6.04
CA ARG A 110 10.25 -23.77 5.74
C ARG A 110 10.42 -24.37 4.34
N ALA A 111 11.34 -23.89 3.51
CA ALA A 111 11.71 -24.59 2.29
C ALA A 111 12.78 -25.65 2.57
N HIS A 112 12.64 -26.80 1.94
CA HIS A 112 13.59 -27.91 2.06
C HIS A 112 13.92 -28.47 0.68
N HIS A 113 15.18 -28.80 0.47
CA HIS A 113 15.63 -29.46 -0.76
C HIS A 113 15.11 -30.89 -0.83
N CYS A 114 14.59 -31.28 -2.00
CA CYS A 114 14.25 -32.66 -2.29
C CYS A 114 15.34 -33.28 -3.17
N PRO A 115 16.06 -34.31 -2.71
CA PRO A 115 17.07 -34.99 -3.52
C PRO A 115 16.50 -35.74 -4.74
N VAL A 116 15.20 -36.08 -4.72
CA VAL A 116 14.54 -36.79 -5.82
C VAL A 116 14.14 -35.83 -6.94
N CYS A 117 13.50 -34.71 -6.59
CA CYS A 117 13.14 -33.67 -7.57
C CYS A 117 14.29 -32.71 -7.90
N ASP A 118 15.41 -32.81 -7.18
CA ASP A 118 16.56 -31.92 -7.24
C ASP A 118 16.21 -30.41 -7.19
N VAL A 119 15.29 -30.07 -6.29
CA VAL A 119 14.79 -28.69 -6.15
C VAL A 119 14.39 -28.36 -4.72
N CYS A 120 14.58 -27.12 -4.30
CA CYS A 120 14.01 -26.61 -3.05
C CYS A 120 12.51 -26.38 -3.21
N VAL A 121 11.74 -26.90 -2.26
CA VAL A 121 10.28 -26.82 -2.26
C VAL A 121 9.81 -26.00 -1.07
N LEU A 122 9.00 -24.98 -1.31
CA LEU A 122 8.41 -24.15 -0.26
C LEU A 122 7.38 -24.94 0.55
N ARG A 123 7.51 -24.90 1.89
CA ARG A 123 6.68 -25.69 2.82
C ARG A 123 6.62 -27.15 2.37
N ARG A 124 7.79 -27.75 2.14
CA ARG A 124 7.91 -29.11 1.61
C ARG A 124 7.25 -30.10 2.55
N ASP A 125 6.21 -30.77 2.07
CA ASP A 125 5.57 -31.85 2.80
C ASP A 125 6.29 -33.17 2.56
N HIS A 126 6.24 -33.68 1.33
CA HIS A 126 6.94 -34.90 0.95
C HIS A 126 7.12 -34.99 -0.56
N HIS A 127 7.90 -35.97 -1.02
CA HIS A 127 7.91 -36.38 -2.44
C HIS A 127 6.82 -37.43 -2.64
N CYS A 128 5.82 -37.14 -3.48
CA CYS A 128 4.73 -38.07 -3.72
C CYS A 128 5.06 -38.98 -4.91
N SER A 129 5.39 -40.24 -4.63
CA SER A 129 5.74 -41.21 -5.68
C SER A 129 4.60 -41.46 -6.67
N PHE A 130 3.33 -41.36 -6.23
CA PHE A 130 2.18 -41.55 -7.11
C PHE A 130 2.04 -40.42 -8.16
N GLY A 131 2.55 -39.22 -7.89
CA GLY A 131 2.54 -38.09 -8.83
C GLY A 131 3.91 -37.72 -9.40
N GLY A 132 4.99 -38.41 -9.00
CA GLY A 132 6.36 -38.10 -9.42
C GLY A 132 6.82 -36.68 -9.09
N ILE A 133 6.20 -36.02 -8.10
CA ILE A 133 6.42 -34.60 -7.80
C ILE A 133 6.34 -34.34 -6.30
N CYS A 134 7.06 -33.33 -5.82
CA CYS A 134 6.91 -32.87 -4.45
C CYS A 134 5.53 -32.24 -4.20
N VAL A 135 5.02 -32.50 -3.00
CA VAL A 135 3.89 -31.81 -2.39
C VAL A 135 4.45 -30.69 -1.52
N GLY A 136 4.01 -29.47 -1.80
CA GLY A 136 4.44 -28.25 -1.12
C GLY A 136 3.30 -27.22 -1.06
N HIS A 137 3.64 -25.97 -0.75
CA HIS A 137 2.66 -24.93 -0.43
C HIS A 137 1.53 -24.79 -1.47
N PHE A 138 1.86 -24.81 -2.76
CA PHE A 138 0.90 -24.50 -3.83
C PHE A 138 0.03 -25.67 -4.27
N ASN A 139 0.49 -26.91 -4.06
CA ASN A 139 -0.21 -28.10 -4.54
C ASN A 139 -0.69 -29.06 -3.44
N GLN A 140 -0.38 -28.81 -2.16
CA GLN A 140 -0.84 -29.63 -1.03
C GLN A 140 -2.37 -29.78 -0.98
N ARG A 141 -3.13 -28.73 -1.30
CA ARG A 141 -4.61 -28.80 -1.34
C ARG A 141 -5.13 -29.87 -2.30
N TYR A 142 -4.50 -30.02 -3.46
CA TYR A 142 -4.92 -30.98 -4.48
C TYR A 142 -4.58 -32.40 -4.06
N PHE A 143 -3.42 -32.59 -3.41
CA PHE A 143 -3.07 -33.86 -2.80
C PHE A 143 -4.11 -34.29 -1.74
N VAL A 144 -4.43 -33.40 -0.80
CA VAL A 144 -5.41 -33.67 0.27
C VAL A 144 -6.81 -33.95 -0.31
N ALA A 145 -7.25 -33.17 -1.30
CA ALA A 145 -8.52 -33.42 -1.97
C ALA A 145 -8.53 -34.76 -2.72
N ALA A 146 -7.43 -35.13 -3.40
CA ALA A 146 -7.32 -36.40 -4.11
C ALA A 146 -7.43 -37.60 -3.15
N ILE A 147 -6.73 -37.59 -2.01
CA ILE A 147 -6.80 -38.70 -1.04
C ILE A 147 -8.18 -38.85 -0.39
N ILE A 148 -8.87 -37.73 -0.12
CA ILE A 148 -10.26 -37.76 0.41
C ILE A 148 -11.20 -38.38 -0.63
N ASN A 149 -11.09 -37.97 -1.89
CA ASN A 149 -11.90 -38.53 -2.98
C ASN A 149 -11.59 -40.01 -3.23
N LEU A 150 -10.32 -40.43 -3.13
CA LEU A 150 -9.93 -41.84 -3.20
C LEU A 150 -10.59 -42.67 -2.09
N PHE A 151 -10.55 -42.18 -0.85
CA PHE A 151 -11.18 -42.83 0.31
C PHE A 151 -12.70 -42.97 0.13
N LEU A 152 -13.37 -41.90 -0.30
CA LEU A 152 -14.83 -41.90 -0.54
C LEU A 152 -15.22 -42.82 -1.69
N MET A 153 -14.39 -42.90 -2.74
CA MET A 153 -14.60 -43.83 -3.86
C MET A 153 -14.41 -45.28 -3.43
N VAL A 154 -13.33 -45.62 -2.72
CA VAL A 154 -12.94 -47.01 -2.43
C VAL A 154 -13.69 -47.64 -1.26
N SER A 155 -14.25 -46.82 -0.36
CA SER A 155 -15.06 -47.30 0.78
C SER A 155 -16.25 -48.19 0.34
N PRO A 156 -17.16 -47.75 -0.56
CA PRO A 156 -18.24 -48.62 -1.04
C PRO A 156 -17.73 -49.79 -1.89
N LEU A 157 -16.61 -49.64 -2.61
CA LEU A 157 -16.03 -50.75 -3.39
C LEU A 157 -15.52 -51.87 -2.48
N THR A 158 -14.85 -51.52 -1.38
CA THR A 158 -14.33 -52.48 -0.39
C THR A 158 -15.48 -53.20 0.30
N TRP A 159 -16.55 -52.48 0.65
CA TRP A 159 -17.75 -53.07 1.23
C TRP A 159 -18.41 -54.09 0.28
N ASN A 160 -18.63 -53.72 -0.98
CA ASN A 160 -19.25 -54.62 -1.96
C ASN A 160 -18.36 -55.83 -2.30
N ALA A 161 -17.03 -55.66 -2.29
CA ALA A 161 -16.09 -56.76 -2.49
C ALA A 161 -16.08 -57.73 -1.30
N TRP A 162 -16.16 -57.22 -0.07
CA TRP A 162 -16.31 -58.03 1.13
C TRP A 162 -17.60 -58.85 1.10
N ASP A 163 -18.72 -58.20 0.76
CA ASP A 163 -20.02 -58.86 0.69
C ASP A 163 -20.01 -59.97 -0.38
N LEU A 164 -19.46 -59.68 -1.56
CA LEU A 164 -19.32 -60.66 -2.64
C LEU A 164 -18.41 -61.83 -2.22
N LEU A 165 -17.30 -61.55 -1.55
CA LEU A 165 -16.44 -62.59 -1.00
C LEU A 165 -17.20 -63.46 0.00
N SER A 166 -17.94 -62.84 0.93
CA SER A 166 -18.64 -63.54 2.01
C SER A 166 -19.72 -64.51 1.49
N THR A 167 -20.41 -64.15 0.41
CA THR A 167 -21.45 -64.99 -0.20
C THR A 167 -20.91 -66.14 -1.03
N LYS A 168 -19.68 -66.03 -1.55
CA LYS A 168 -19.03 -67.10 -2.32
C LYS A 168 -18.31 -68.12 -1.45
N PHE A 169 -18.13 -67.87 -0.16
CA PHE A 169 -17.64 -68.85 0.79
C PHE A 169 -18.82 -69.64 1.39
N GLU A 170 -18.85 -70.95 1.19
CA GLU A 170 -19.91 -71.82 1.73
C GLU A 170 -19.97 -71.72 3.26
N ASN A 171 -21.08 -71.29 3.84
CA ASN A 171 -21.24 -70.98 5.28
C ASN A 171 -20.48 -69.73 5.80
N GLY A 172 -20.08 -68.81 4.89
CA GLY A 172 -19.46 -67.54 5.25
C GLY A 172 -18.01 -67.63 5.75
N ILE A 173 -17.47 -66.50 6.22
CA ILE A 173 -16.11 -66.36 6.74
C ILE A 173 -16.12 -66.61 8.25
N THR A 174 -15.67 -67.79 8.68
CA THR A 174 -15.50 -68.13 10.11
C THR A 174 -14.06 -67.84 10.57
N LEU A 175 -13.83 -67.73 11.89
CA LEU A 175 -12.49 -67.47 12.47
C LEU A 175 -11.43 -68.46 11.97
N GLY A 176 -11.80 -69.74 11.83
CA GLY A 176 -10.91 -70.79 11.32
C GLY A 176 -10.58 -70.69 9.83
N ARG A 177 -11.23 -69.80 9.06
CA ARG A 177 -11.01 -69.59 7.62
C ARG A 177 -10.32 -68.28 7.28
N VAL A 178 -10.06 -67.41 8.27
CA VAL A 178 -9.34 -66.14 8.06
C VAL A 178 -7.98 -66.36 7.37
N TRP A 179 -7.29 -67.47 7.68
CA TRP A 179 -6.02 -67.80 7.03
C TRP A 179 -6.15 -67.99 5.51
N GLN A 180 -7.32 -68.39 4.99
CA GLN A 180 -7.56 -68.57 3.55
C GLN A 180 -7.61 -67.21 2.83
N ILE A 181 -7.93 -66.13 3.55
CA ILE A 181 -7.91 -64.75 3.05
C ILE A 181 -6.51 -64.16 3.18
N MET A 182 -5.78 -64.49 4.25
CA MET A 182 -4.41 -64.01 4.48
C MET A 182 -3.38 -64.69 3.57
N LEU A 183 -3.57 -65.98 3.24
CA LEU A 183 -2.68 -66.78 2.39
C LEU A 183 -3.47 -67.44 1.23
N PRO A 184 -4.08 -66.65 0.34
CA PRO A 184 -5.01 -67.17 -0.67
C PRO A 184 -4.33 -68.07 -1.70
N HIS A 185 -3.05 -67.84 -2.00
CA HIS A 185 -2.27 -68.70 -2.89
C HIS A 185 -2.12 -70.12 -2.34
N VAL A 186 -1.82 -70.24 -1.04
CA VAL A 186 -1.68 -71.55 -0.36
C VAL A 186 -3.02 -72.25 -0.29
N ALA A 187 -4.09 -71.53 0.07
CA ALA A 187 -5.44 -72.07 0.10
C ALA A 187 -5.90 -72.57 -1.29
N CYS A 188 -5.54 -71.86 -2.37
CA CYS A 188 -5.87 -72.26 -3.74
C CYS A 188 -5.07 -73.50 -4.20
N VAL A 189 -3.76 -73.54 -3.94
CA VAL A 189 -2.90 -74.68 -4.30
C VAL A 189 -3.30 -75.95 -3.54
N LEU A 190 -3.59 -75.81 -2.24
CA LEU A 190 -4.08 -76.91 -1.40
C LEU A 190 -5.57 -77.23 -1.61
N ARG A 191 -6.24 -76.55 -2.55
CA ARG A 191 -7.65 -76.76 -2.94
C ARG A 191 -8.69 -76.52 -1.82
N PHE A 192 -8.34 -75.70 -0.82
CA PHE A 192 -9.31 -75.21 0.17
C PHE A 192 -10.24 -74.13 -0.38
N ILE A 193 -9.81 -73.41 -1.41
CA ILE A 193 -10.63 -72.47 -2.19
C ILE A 193 -10.49 -72.77 -3.68
N THR A 194 -11.55 -72.50 -4.44
CA THR A 194 -11.52 -72.60 -5.92
C THR A 194 -10.74 -71.43 -6.52
N PHE A 195 -10.27 -71.58 -7.77
CA PHE A 195 -9.65 -70.47 -8.51
C PHE A 195 -10.59 -69.25 -8.62
N TYR A 196 -11.90 -69.48 -8.72
CA TYR A 196 -12.90 -68.42 -8.73
C TYR A 196 -13.00 -67.69 -7.39
N GLN A 197 -13.01 -68.41 -6.25
CA GLN A 197 -12.95 -67.79 -4.91
C GLN A 197 -11.63 -67.05 -4.69
N PHE A 198 -10.52 -67.58 -5.19
CA PHE A 198 -9.22 -66.92 -5.16
C PHE A 198 -9.27 -65.54 -5.84
N LEU A 199 -9.90 -65.41 -7.01
CA LEU A 199 -10.08 -64.10 -7.68
C LEU A 199 -10.89 -63.10 -6.84
N HIS A 200 -11.92 -63.55 -6.11
CA HIS A 200 -12.68 -62.67 -5.21
C HIS A 200 -11.84 -62.20 -4.02
N VAL A 201 -11.01 -63.08 -3.46
CA VAL A 201 -10.07 -62.70 -2.40
C VAL A 201 -9.10 -61.64 -2.92
N LEU A 202 -8.61 -61.75 -4.16
CA LEU A 202 -7.74 -60.74 -4.76
C LEU A 202 -8.44 -59.39 -4.93
N ILE A 203 -9.69 -59.37 -5.42
CA ILE A 203 -10.48 -58.12 -5.58
C ILE A 203 -10.71 -57.44 -4.22
N PHE A 204 -11.08 -58.22 -3.20
CA PHE A 204 -11.25 -57.71 -1.84
C PHE A 204 -9.93 -57.22 -1.24
N ALA A 205 -8.87 -58.02 -1.31
CA ALA A 205 -7.55 -57.67 -0.78
C ALA A 205 -7.01 -56.38 -1.44
N PHE A 206 -7.19 -56.22 -2.75
CA PHE A 206 -6.79 -55.01 -3.47
C PHE A 206 -7.56 -53.78 -2.97
N THR A 207 -8.90 -53.84 -2.94
CA THR A 207 -9.72 -52.70 -2.48
C THR A 207 -9.49 -52.36 -1.01
N LEU A 208 -9.35 -53.37 -0.15
CA LEU A 208 -8.99 -53.19 1.27
C LEU A 208 -7.61 -52.53 1.43
N THR A 209 -6.62 -52.94 0.65
CA THR A 209 -5.27 -52.36 0.72
C THR A 209 -5.29 -50.88 0.34
N VAL A 210 -5.99 -50.52 -0.74
CA VAL A 210 -6.16 -49.12 -1.16
C VAL A 210 -6.92 -48.33 -0.10
N TRP A 211 -7.96 -48.91 0.49
CA TRP A 211 -8.74 -48.29 1.56
C TRP A 211 -7.87 -48.01 2.79
N LEU A 212 -7.16 -49.02 3.32
CA LEU A 212 -6.26 -48.87 4.48
C LEU A 212 -5.17 -47.83 4.21
N PHE A 213 -4.59 -47.83 3.01
CA PHE A 213 -3.58 -46.86 2.63
C PHE A 213 -4.16 -45.44 2.56
N SER A 214 -5.36 -45.25 2.03
CA SER A 214 -6.03 -43.94 2.00
C SER A 214 -6.34 -43.41 3.41
N VAL A 215 -6.76 -44.28 4.33
CA VAL A 215 -6.98 -43.93 5.75
C VAL A 215 -5.68 -43.46 6.39
N TYR A 216 -4.57 -44.19 6.16
CA TYR A 216 -3.25 -43.79 6.64
C TYR A 216 -2.84 -42.40 6.13
N LEU A 217 -2.99 -42.13 4.82
CA LEU A 217 -2.63 -40.84 4.24
C LEU A 217 -3.47 -39.69 4.80
N ILE A 218 -4.77 -39.89 4.97
CA ILE A 218 -5.67 -38.88 5.55
C ILE A 218 -5.27 -38.61 7.01
N ALA A 219 -5.04 -39.66 7.80
CA ALA A 219 -4.61 -39.51 9.19
C ALA A 219 -3.27 -38.76 9.29
N ALA A 220 -2.30 -39.08 8.42
CA ALA A 220 -1.01 -38.41 8.40
C ALA A 220 -1.11 -36.91 8.06
N GLN A 221 -1.90 -36.55 7.03
CA GLN A 221 -2.11 -35.15 6.67
C GLN A 221 -2.91 -34.41 7.75
N ALA A 222 -3.96 -35.02 8.30
CA ALA A 222 -4.75 -34.44 9.38
C ALA A 222 -3.88 -34.14 10.62
N PHE A 223 -3.00 -35.07 11.00
CA PHE A 223 -2.06 -34.88 12.09
C PHE A 223 -1.08 -33.72 11.84
N CYS A 224 -0.49 -33.65 10.65
CA CYS A 224 0.46 -32.57 10.32
C CYS A 224 -0.24 -31.20 10.28
N ILE A 225 -1.41 -31.12 9.63
CA ILE A 225 -2.22 -29.89 9.54
C ILE A 225 -2.68 -29.46 10.94
N TYR A 226 -3.13 -30.39 11.79
CA TYR A 226 -3.53 -30.06 13.17
C TYR A 226 -2.40 -29.39 13.95
N ASN A 227 -1.17 -29.88 13.79
CA ASN A 227 0.02 -29.34 14.46
C ASN A 227 0.67 -28.13 13.75
N GLY A 228 0.13 -27.67 12.61
CA GLY A 228 0.71 -26.57 11.82
C GLY A 228 2.01 -26.95 11.07
N GLN A 229 2.32 -28.24 11.00
CA GLN A 229 3.55 -28.80 10.47
C GLN A 229 3.36 -29.39 9.07
N THR A 230 4.48 -29.56 8.38
CA THR A 230 4.64 -30.47 7.24
C THR A 230 5.24 -31.80 7.71
N ARG A 231 5.18 -32.84 6.88
CA ARG A 231 5.84 -34.11 7.19
C ARG A 231 7.36 -33.95 7.37
N VAL A 232 8.03 -33.10 6.60
CA VAL A 232 9.46 -32.79 6.83
C VAL A 232 9.68 -32.10 8.17
N GLU A 233 8.88 -31.10 8.50
CA GLU A 233 9.00 -30.37 9.78
C GLU A 233 8.75 -31.28 10.99
N TYR A 234 7.79 -32.21 10.88
CA TYR A 234 7.56 -33.24 11.90
C TYR A 234 8.79 -34.14 12.09
N LEU A 235 9.37 -34.64 11.00
CA LEU A 235 10.58 -35.48 11.06
C LEU A 235 11.81 -34.74 11.57
N MET A 236 11.82 -33.41 11.46
CA MET A 236 12.87 -32.53 11.97
C MET A 236 12.54 -31.93 13.36
N GLU A 237 11.44 -32.38 13.99
CA GLU A 237 10.98 -31.90 15.31
C GLU A 237 10.78 -30.36 15.39
N VAL A 238 10.34 -29.73 14.30
CA VAL A 238 10.12 -28.27 14.22
C VAL A 238 8.69 -27.90 14.61
N HIS A 239 8.52 -27.22 15.76
CA HIS A 239 7.20 -26.89 16.33
C HIS A 239 6.82 -25.40 16.23
N ALA A 240 7.61 -24.58 15.52
CA ALA A 240 7.53 -23.12 15.56
C ALA A 240 6.34 -22.46 14.82
N TYR A 241 5.47 -23.23 14.15
CA TYR A 241 4.49 -22.71 13.18
C TYR A 241 3.03 -23.09 13.48
N GLN A 242 2.69 -23.29 14.75
CA GLN A 242 1.32 -23.56 15.20
C GLN A 242 0.50 -22.26 15.27
N LEU A 243 -0.45 -22.07 14.35
CA LEU A 243 -1.27 -20.84 14.22
C LEU A 243 -2.70 -21.01 14.77
N GLY A 244 -3.05 -22.19 15.26
CA GLY A 244 -4.41 -22.57 15.64
C GLY A 244 -5.14 -23.35 14.56
N PHE A 245 -6.11 -24.17 14.95
CA PHE A 245 -6.74 -25.18 14.09
C PHE A 245 -7.26 -24.62 12.75
N PHE A 246 -8.06 -23.56 12.78
CA PHE A 246 -8.64 -22.97 11.57
C PHE A 246 -7.60 -22.30 10.68
N GLU A 247 -6.58 -21.66 11.26
CA GLU A 247 -5.52 -21.01 10.48
C GLU A 247 -4.56 -22.02 9.84
N ASN A 248 -4.25 -23.12 10.52
CA ASN A 248 -3.45 -24.19 9.91
C ASN A 248 -4.17 -24.80 8.69
N ILE A 249 -5.49 -25.01 8.82
CA ILE A 249 -6.33 -25.47 7.71
C ILE A 249 -6.33 -24.45 6.58
N ARG A 250 -6.54 -23.16 6.87
CA ARG A 250 -6.50 -22.10 5.84
C ARG A 250 -5.13 -22.01 5.15
N GLN A 251 -4.04 -22.19 5.89
CA GLN A 251 -2.68 -22.18 5.35
C GLN A 251 -2.41 -23.39 4.44
N ALA A 252 -2.95 -24.57 4.74
CA ALA A 252 -2.75 -25.80 3.96
C ALA A 252 -3.74 -25.96 2.79
N LEU A 253 -5.00 -25.59 2.99
CA LEU A 253 -6.11 -25.92 2.09
C LEU A 253 -6.77 -24.68 1.45
N GLY A 254 -6.45 -23.48 1.93
CA GLY A 254 -6.97 -22.20 1.43
C GLY A 254 -8.22 -21.69 2.17
N THR A 255 -8.66 -20.49 1.83
CA THR A 255 -9.77 -19.79 2.52
C THR A 255 -11.13 -20.46 2.34
N ARG A 256 -11.33 -21.16 1.22
CA ARG A 256 -12.55 -21.92 0.92
C ARG A 256 -12.35 -23.43 1.08
N TRP A 257 -11.52 -23.83 2.05
CA TRP A 257 -11.19 -25.24 2.30
C TRP A 257 -12.39 -26.20 2.43
N PRO A 258 -13.60 -25.83 2.90
CA PRO A 258 -14.71 -26.79 2.97
C PRO A 258 -15.17 -27.27 1.59
N LEU A 259 -14.86 -26.51 0.53
CA LEU A 259 -15.34 -26.77 -0.82
C LEU A 259 -14.38 -27.63 -1.66
N ILE A 260 -13.17 -27.89 -1.16
CA ILE A 260 -12.10 -28.54 -1.95
C ILE A 260 -12.43 -29.99 -2.34
N ALA A 261 -13.26 -30.66 -1.54
CA ALA A 261 -13.67 -32.04 -1.81
C ALA A 261 -14.72 -32.14 -2.93
N PHE A 262 -15.44 -31.04 -3.21
CA PHE A 262 -16.55 -31.02 -4.17
C PHE A 262 -16.13 -30.64 -5.59
N SER A 263 -15.16 -29.71 -5.73
CA SER A 263 -14.67 -29.34 -7.04
C SER A 263 -13.25 -28.79 -6.99
N CYS A 264 -12.40 -29.34 -7.84
CA CYS A 264 -11.02 -28.91 -8.04
C CYS A 264 -10.89 -27.57 -8.79
N PHE A 265 -11.97 -27.08 -9.42
CA PHE A 265 -12.00 -25.85 -10.23
C PHE A 265 -12.42 -24.61 -9.46
N ILE A 266 -12.80 -24.74 -8.19
CA ILE A 266 -13.16 -23.57 -7.38
C ILE A 266 -11.89 -22.71 -7.23
N PRO A 267 -11.91 -21.45 -7.72
CA PRO A 267 -10.80 -20.55 -7.53
C PRO A 267 -10.74 -20.20 -6.05
N ILE A 268 -9.58 -20.47 -5.45
CA ILE A 268 -9.32 -20.17 -4.05
C ILE A 268 -8.00 -19.43 -4.01
N THR A 269 -8.04 -18.21 -3.46
CA THR A 269 -6.87 -17.53 -2.95
C THR A 269 -6.36 -18.37 -1.78
N VAL A 270 -5.45 -19.30 -2.06
CA VAL A 270 -4.53 -19.74 -1.02
C VAL A 270 -3.78 -18.47 -0.63
N LEU A 271 -3.95 -18.01 0.60
CA LEU A 271 -3.24 -16.84 1.09
C LEU A 271 -1.76 -17.09 0.81
N PHE A 272 -1.21 -16.31 -0.11
CA PHE A 272 0.20 -16.32 -0.43
C PHE A 272 0.90 -15.80 0.82
N CYS A 273 1.33 -16.68 1.72
CA CYS A 273 2.10 -16.31 2.90
C CYS A 273 3.54 -15.89 2.54
N TYR A 274 3.84 -15.70 1.25
CA TYR A 274 5.01 -14.94 0.79
C TYR A 274 4.76 -13.42 0.80
N ALA A 275 3.49 -12.97 0.86
CA ALA A 275 3.17 -11.59 1.17
C ALA A 275 3.45 -11.21 2.62
N ALA A 276 3.80 -12.17 3.48
CA ALA A 276 4.25 -11.94 4.86
C ALA A 276 5.79 -11.85 5.00
N PHE A 277 6.57 -12.00 3.92
CA PHE A 277 8.04 -11.85 3.94
C PHE A 277 8.62 -11.20 2.66
N VAL A 278 7.81 -10.51 1.86
CA VAL A 278 8.27 -9.23 1.28
C VAL A 278 8.57 -8.36 2.49
N ALA A 279 9.73 -7.69 2.52
CA ALA A 279 10.23 -6.94 3.68
C ALA A 279 9.06 -6.36 4.46
N SER A 280 8.97 -6.72 5.75
CA SER A 280 7.87 -6.32 6.63
C SER A 280 7.62 -4.83 6.42
N GLU A 281 6.60 -4.49 5.63
CA GLU A 281 5.71 -3.43 6.05
C GLU A 281 5.11 -4.01 7.31
N ASP A 282 5.66 -3.64 8.46
CA ASP A 282 4.91 -3.75 9.68
C ASP A 282 3.60 -2.97 9.44
N PRO A 283 2.43 -3.62 9.36
CA PRO A 283 1.17 -2.88 9.30
C PRO A 283 0.99 -2.05 10.57
N GLU A 284 1.71 -2.37 11.64
CA GLU A 284 1.80 -1.60 12.87
C GLU A 284 2.83 -0.47 12.79
N GLY A 285 3.42 -0.16 11.63
CA GLY A 285 4.17 1.07 11.41
C GLY A 285 5.43 1.26 12.26
N ARG A 286 6.16 0.18 12.56
CA ARG A 286 7.41 0.22 13.34
C ARG A 286 8.63 -0.21 12.51
N ASP A 287 8.59 -0.04 11.20
CA ASP A 287 9.68 -0.45 10.31
C ASP A 287 11.00 0.25 10.69
N GLU A 288 12.04 -0.54 10.92
CA GLU A 288 13.40 -0.03 11.18
C GLU A 288 14.24 0.09 9.90
N LYS A 289 13.82 -0.53 8.79
CA LYS A 289 14.59 -0.62 7.54
C LYS A 289 13.71 -0.35 6.33
N TYR A 290 14.34 0.11 5.26
CA TYR A 290 13.70 0.29 3.97
C TYR A 290 13.33 -1.05 3.29
N THR A 291 12.14 -1.05 2.70
CA THR A 291 11.70 -1.97 1.66
C THR A 291 12.01 -1.35 0.29
N TYR A 292 12.62 -2.13 -0.60
CA TYR A 292 13.08 -1.67 -1.92
C TYR A 292 12.28 -2.32 -3.05
N LYS A 293 11.93 -1.52 -4.06
CA LYS A 293 11.42 -1.99 -5.36
C LYS A 293 12.14 -1.27 -6.48
N GLN A 294 12.44 -1.99 -7.56
CA GLN A 294 13.12 -1.42 -8.72
C GLN A 294 12.35 -1.77 -9.99
N LEU A 295 12.30 -0.82 -10.92
CA LEU A 295 11.87 -1.07 -12.29
C LEU A 295 13.11 -1.23 -13.18
N CYS A 296 13.21 -2.37 -13.83
CA CYS A 296 14.37 -2.78 -14.63
C CYS A 296 13.95 -3.16 -16.04
N MET A 297 14.81 -2.90 -17.03
CA MET A 297 14.65 -3.45 -18.37
C MET A 297 15.33 -4.81 -18.44
N VAL A 298 14.54 -5.87 -18.59
CA VAL A 298 15.00 -7.26 -18.76
C VAL A 298 14.47 -7.75 -20.10
N ASP A 299 15.37 -8.10 -21.02
CA ASP A 299 15.04 -8.48 -22.41
C ASP A 299 14.10 -7.47 -23.09
N ASP A 300 14.43 -6.17 -22.96
CA ASP A 300 13.64 -5.03 -23.44
C ASP A 300 12.22 -4.92 -22.86
N LYS A 301 11.92 -5.63 -21.78
CA LYS A 301 10.64 -5.57 -21.07
C LYS A 301 10.78 -4.93 -19.69
N PRO A 302 9.89 -3.98 -19.34
CA PRO A 302 9.85 -3.41 -17.99
C PRO A 302 9.44 -4.49 -16.99
N THR A 303 10.30 -4.75 -16.02
CA THR A 303 10.13 -5.78 -15.00
C THR A 303 10.38 -5.20 -13.62
N ILE A 304 9.47 -5.45 -12.69
CA ILE A 304 9.63 -5.05 -11.29
C ILE A 304 10.45 -6.11 -10.56
N LEU A 305 11.57 -5.70 -9.97
CA LEU A 305 12.47 -6.58 -9.22
C LEU A 305 12.56 -6.18 -7.74
N ASP A 306 12.80 -7.19 -6.91
CA ASP A 306 13.11 -7.05 -5.49
C ASP A 306 14.63 -7.01 -5.31
N GLY A 307 15.19 -5.92 -4.79
CA GLY A 307 16.63 -5.80 -4.52
C GLY A 307 17.47 -5.19 -5.66
N PHE A 308 18.79 -5.36 -5.62
CA PHE A 308 19.78 -4.59 -6.40
C PHE A 308 20.25 -5.22 -7.72
N ASP A 309 19.68 -6.35 -8.15
CA ASP A 309 20.13 -7.07 -9.37
C ASP A 309 19.50 -6.48 -10.64
N CYS A 310 19.83 -5.21 -10.92
CA CYS A 310 19.23 -4.43 -12.00
C CYS A 310 20.31 -3.75 -12.85
N ARG A 311 20.71 -4.37 -13.96
CA ARG A 311 21.72 -3.79 -14.87
C ARG A 311 21.22 -2.53 -15.59
N TYR A 312 19.95 -2.54 -16.01
CA TYR A 312 19.32 -1.45 -16.75
C TYR A 312 18.14 -0.89 -15.93
N GLN A 313 18.47 -0.14 -14.89
CA GLN A 313 17.51 0.41 -13.93
C GLN A 313 16.84 1.66 -14.47
N VAL A 314 15.51 1.64 -14.56
CA VAL A 314 14.69 2.82 -14.90
C VAL A 314 14.45 3.67 -13.66
N ALA A 315 14.04 3.01 -12.57
CA ALA A 315 13.74 3.65 -11.29
C ALA A 315 13.94 2.69 -10.12
N VAL A 316 14.22 3.24 -8.94
CA VAL A 316 14.23 2.55 -7.65
C VAL A 316 13.42 3.36 -6.66
N ALA A 317 12.65 2.66 -5.83
CA ALA A 317 11.93 3.26 -4.72
C ALA A 317 12.24 2.52 -3.42
N LYS A 318 12.23 3.29 -2.34
CA LYS A 318 12.52 2.85 -0.97
C LYS A 318 11.39 3.32 -0.07
N TRP A 319 10.85 2.43 0.73
CA TRP A 319 9.73 2.70 1.64
C TRP A 319 10.00 2.22 3.05
N GLN A 320 9.70 3.04 4.05
CA GLN A 320 9.85 2.69 5.47
C GLN A 320 8.64 3.22 6.26
N ASN A 321 7.75 2.34 6.70
CA ASN A 321 6.58 2.72 7.50
C ASN A 321 6.94 2.77 8.99
N SER A 322 7.32 3.96 9.48
CA SER A 322 7.68 4.20 10.88
C SER A 322 6.67 5.10 11.61
N VAL A 323 5.40 5.10 11.20
CA VAL A 323 4.39 6.02 11.76
C VAL A 323 4.16 5.82 13.26
N ASN A 324 4.25 4.59 13.78
CA ASN A 324 4.07 4.32 15.21
C ASN A 324 5.29 4.62 16.07
N THR A 325 6.47 4.81 15.49
CA THR A 325 7.70 5.16 16.22
C THR A 325 8.08 6.62 16.07
N THR A 326 7.73 7.25 14.94
CA THR A 326 8.18 8.60 14.59
C THR A 326 7.06 9.56 14.22
N GLY A 327 5.85 9.07 13.98
CA GLY A 327 4.76 9.84 13.36
C GLY A 327 4.90 10.00 11.84
N TRP A 328 5.92 9.41 11.21
CA TRP A 328 6.20 9.53 9.79
C TRP A 328 6.50 8.19 9.12
N THR A 329 6.08 8.08 7.87
CA THR A 329 6.61 7.13 6.89
C THR A 329 7.63 7.84 6.00
N PHE A 330 8.60 7.12 5.44
CA PHE A 330 9.62 7.67 4.54
C PHE A 330 9.55 7.01 3.18
N LEU A 331 9.57 7.82 2.12
CA LEU A 331 9.61 7.38 0.73
C LEU A 331 10.74 8.10 -0.01
N GLU A 332 11.58 7.32 -0.68
CA GLU A 332 12.55 7.83 -1.63
C GLU A 332 12.32 7.18 -2.98
N VAL A 333 12.32 7.97 -4.05
CA VAL A 333 12.25 7.45 -5.42
C VAL A 333 13.31 8.15 -6.27
N GLU A 334 14.15 7.35 -6.92
CA GLU A 334 15.17 7.81 -7.85
C GLU A 334 14.93 7.20 -9.24
N THR A 335 14.96 8.02 -10.29
CA THR A 335 14.93 7.56 -11.69
C THR A 335 16.24 7.85 -12.42
N LYS A 336 16.49 7.12 -13.52
CA LYS A 336 17.74 7.23 -14.30
C LYS A 336 17.55 7.98 -15.61
N GLU A 337 18.56 8.76 -15.98
CA GLU A 337 18.55 9.70 -17.11
C GLU A 337 18.51 9.05 -18.50
N ASN A 338 18.88 7.77 -18.61
CA ASN A 338 18.94 7.04 -19.87
C ASN A 338 17.55 6.68 -20.44
N TYR A 339 16.47 7.07 -19.77
CA TYR A 339 15.09 6.75 -20.15
C TYR A 339 14.29 8.01 -20.43
N CYS A 340 13.27 7.92 -21.28
CA CYS A 340 12.43 9.07 -21.58
C CYS A 340 11.74 9.60 -20.31
N PRO A 341 11.61 10.92 -20.13
CA PRO A 341 11.06 11.51 -18.90
C PRO A 341 9.64 11.02 -18.53
N GLN A 342 8.81 10.68 -19.52
CA GLN A 342 7.46 10.14 -19.30
C GLN A 342 7.50 8.75 -18.67
N LEU A 343 8.41 7.87 -19.13
CA LEU A 343 8.62 6.56 -18.54
C LEU A 343 9.16 6.68 -17.11
N GLN A 344 10.11 7.60 -16.89
CA GLN A 344 10.63 7.89 -15.55
C GLN A 344 9.50 8.34 -14.60
N ALA A 345 8.65 9.28 -15.02
CA ALA A 345 7.53 9.77 -14.21
C ALA A 345 6.53 8.65 -13.89
N TYR A 346 6.10 7.90 -14.90
CA TYR A 346 5.18 6.76 -14.71
C TYR A 346 5.78 5.70 -13.79
N ALA A 347 7.06 5.36 -13.96
CA ALA A 347 7.77 4.43 -13.10
C ALA A 347 7.84 4.89 -11.64
N ALA A 348 8.13 6.18 -11.41
CA ALA A 348 8.19 6.74 -10.07
C ALA A 348 6.84 6.62 -9.34
N GLY A 349 5.74 6.96 -10.04
CA GLY A 349 4.40 6.78 -9.52
C GLY A 349 4.05 5.32 -9.27
N TYR A 350 4.36 4.43 -10.22
CA TYR A 350 4.07 3.01 -10.13
C TYR A 350 4.79 2.36 -8.92
N LEU A 351 6.06 2.70 -8.69
CA LEU A 351 6.80 2.20 -7.55
C LEU A 351 6.26 2.74 -6.21
N GLU A 352 5.85 4.02 -6.13
CA GLU A 352 5.15 4.53 -4.94
C GLU A 352 3.83 3.77 -4.72
N GLY A 353 3.00 3.60 -5.76
CA GLY A 353 1.72 2.92 -5.63
C GLY A 353 1.84 1.45 -5.20
N LEU A 354 2.93 0.77 -5.60
CA LEU A 354 3.25 -0.58 -5.16
C LEU A 354 3.65 -0.63 -3.68
N LEU A 355 4.55 0.26 -3.26
CA LEU A 355 5.14 0.28 -1.91
C LEU A 355 4.22 0.90 -0.85
N SER A 356 3.34 1.81 -1.25
CA SER A 356 2.46 2.52 -0.31
C SER A 356 1.09 1.88 -0.19
N LYS A 357 0.81 0.78 -0.91
CA LYS A 357 -0.54 0.24 -1.12
C LYS A 357 -1.34 0.08 0.18
N THR A 358 -0.72 -0.46 1.22
CA THR A 358 -1.35 -0.67 2.53
C THR A 358 -1.70 0.65 3.19
N VAL A 359 -0.72 1.53 3.40
CA VAL A 359 -0.89 2.82 4.10
C VAL A 359 -1.78 3.79 3.29
N LEU A 360 -1.70 3.74 1.96
CA LEU A 360 -2.59 4.47 1.05
C LEU A 360 -4.04 4.00 1.19
N SER A 361 -4.29 2.70 1.34
CA SER A 361 -5.65 2.21 1.58
C SER A 361 -6.24 2.71 2.91
N TYR A 362 -5.41 2.86 3.96
CA TYR A 362 -5.83 3.45 5.23
C TYR A 362 -6.13 4.94 5.07
N HIS A 363 -5.26 5.67 4.36
CA HIS A 363 -5.47 7.09 4.14
C HIS A 363 -6.72 7.38 3.29
N LEU A 364 -7.00 6.57 2.28
CA LEU A 364 -8.24 6.66 1.50
C LEU A 364 -9.49 6.44 2.36
N GLN A 365 -9.46 5.48 3.29
CA GLN A 365 -10.54 5.27 4.25
C GLN A 365 -10.74 6.48 5.18
N ASN A 366 -9.64 7.05 5.66
CA ASN A 366 -9.67 8.16 6.62
C ASN A 366 -10.10 9.49 5.98
N ALA A 367 -9.58 9.80 4.79
CA ALA A 367 -9.71 11.11 4.16
C ALA A 367 -10.81 11.19 3.09
N GLN A 368 -11.12 10.09 2.39
CA GLN A 368 -11.86 10.15 1.13
C GLN A 368 -13.18 9.35 1.08
N GLU A 369 -13.25 8.17 1.70
CA GLU A 369 -14.41 7.26 1.57
C GLU A 369 -15.75 7.89 2.00
N GLY A 370 -15.73 8.81 2.97
CA GLY A 370 -16.92 9.52 3.47
C GLY A 370 -17.27 10.83 2.75
N TYR A 371 -16.44 11.31 1.83
CA TYR A 371 -16.49 12.71 1.36
C TYR A 371 -17.80 13.11 0.66
N CYS A 372 -18.41 12.18 -0.08
CA CYS A 372 -19.66 12.39 -0.82
C CYS A 372 -20.91 11.88 -0.10
N THR A 373 -20.77 11.28 1.10
CA THR A 373 -21.88 10.75 1.87
C THR A 373 -22.83 11.88 2.25
N ASN A 374 -24.12 11.75 1.94
CA ASN A 374 -25.16 12.78 2.12
C ASN A 374 -25.01 14.06 1.27
N PHE A 375 -24.04 14.13 0.35
CA PHE A 375 -23.81 15.30 -0.52
C PHE A 375 -23.89 14.96 -2.02
N THR A 376 -24.75 14.01 -2.42
CA THR A 376 -24.84 13.50 -3.80
C THR A 376 -25.05 14.61 -4.84
N GLY A 377 -25.92 15.60 -4.56
CA GLY A 377 -26.15 16.72 -5.46
C GLY A 377 -24.91 17.60 -5.68
N TYR A 378 -24.12 17.84 -4.63
CA TYR A 378 -22.82 18.53 -4.74
C TYR A 378 -21.81 17.68 -5.51
N CYS A 379 -21.70 16.39 -5.19
CA CYS A 379 -20.72 15.51 -5.83
C CYS A 379 -21.00 15.29 -7.33
N ASN A 380 -22.25 15.35 -7.77
CA ASN A 380 -22.59 15.36 -9.18
C ASN A 380 -22.02 16.61 -9.88
N ARG A 381 -22.20 17.80 -9.30
CA ARG A 381 -21.63 19.05 -9.83
C ARG A 381 -20.10 19.05 -9.80
N LEU A 382 -19.50 18.48 -8.74
CA LEU A 382 -18.05 18.32 -8.63
C LEU A 382 -17.52 17.39 -9.72
N SER A 383 -18.15 16.24 -9.92
CA SER A 383 -17.78 15.29 -10.96
C SER A 383 -17.86 15.90 -12.36
N GLU A 384 -18.91 16.68 -12.64
CA GLU A 384 -19.07 17.42 -13.90
C GLU A 384 -17.95 18.46 -14.09
N PHE A 385 -17.67 19.26 -13.05
CA PHE A 385 -16.60 20.26 -13.08
C PHE A 385 -15.23 19.61 -13.33
N LEU A 386 -14.90 18.56 -12.58
CA LEU A 386 -13.62 17.85 -12.70
C LEU A 386 -13.52 17.13 -14.03
N THR A 387 -14.58 16.48 -14.52
CA THR A 387 -14.58 15.82 -15.83
C THR A 387 -14.30 16.81 -16.95
N THR A 388 -14.94 17.98 -16.90
CA THR A 388 -14.70 19.05 -17.88
C THR A 388 -13.25 19.53 -17.82
N ASN A 389 -12.71 19.72 -16.62
CA ASN A 389 -11.30 20.10 -16.44
C ASN A 389 -10.32 19.03 -16.95
N GLN A 390 -10.53 17.76 -16.62
CA GLN A 390 -9.70 16.65 -17.09
C GLN A 390 -9.74 16.54 -18.63
N ASN A 391 -10.90 16.72 -19.25
CA ASN A 391 -11.04 16.72 -20.71
C ASN A 391 -10.32 17.89 -21.38
N TRP A 392 -10.39 19.08 -20.77
CA TRP A 392 -9.65 20.25 -21.26
C TRP A 392 -8.14 20.04 -21.15
N ILE A 393 -7.64 19.52 -20.02
CA ILE A 393 -6.22 19.20 -19.82
C ILE A 393 -5.77 18.17 -20.85
N LYS A 394 -6.53 17.09 -21.03
CA LYS A 394 -6.26 16.06 -22.03
C LYS A 394 -6.11 16.66 -23.43
N THR A 395 -7.10 17.43 -23.87
CA THR A 395 -7.12 18.06 -25.19
C THR A 395 -5.93 19.01 -25.37
N THR A 396 -5.61 19.78 -24.32
CA THR A 396 -4.48 20.71 -24.34
C THR A 396 -3.15 19.97 -24.45
N LEU A 397 -2.97 18.87 -23.70
CA LEU A 397 -1.78 18.02 -23.79
C LEU A 397 -1.61 17.36 -25.16
N GLU A 398 -2.70 16.98 -25.82
CA GLU A 398 -2.68 16.41 -27.18
C GLU A 398 -2.34 17.45 -28.26
N GLN A 399 -2.66 18.72 -28.03
CA GLN A 399 -2.43 19.83 -28.97
C GLN A 399 -1.11 20.57 -28.75
N THR A 400 -0.52 20.47 -27.56
CA THR A 400 0.69 21.22 -27.21
C THR A 400 1.93 20.58 -27.83
N ALA A 401 2.86 21.43 -28.29
CA ALA A 401 4.11 20.98 -28.89
C ALA A 401 4.95 20.15 -27.89
N PRO A 402 5.63 19.07 -28.33
CA PRO A 402 6.42 18.21 -27.45
C PRO A 402 7.57 18.90 -26.70
N ASP A 403 8.03 20.06 -27.18
CA ASP A 403 9.12 20.86 -26.62
C ASP A 403 8.65 21.97 -25.67
N ASP A 404 7.34 22.13 -25.44
CA ASP A 404 6.83 23.05 -24.42
C ASP A 404 7.24 22.58 -23.01
N LEU A 405 8.03 23.40 -22.32
CA LEU A 405 8.57 23.04 -21.00
C LEU A 405 7.49 22.96 -19.91
N TYR A 406 6.48 23.84 -19.96
CA TYR A 406 5.44 23.92 -18.94
C TYR A 406 4.48 22.74 -19.07
N TRP A 407 3.93 22.55 -20.26
CA TRP A 407 3.02 21.44 -20.54
C TRP A 407 3.73 20.10 -20.59
N GLY A 408 5.03 20.07 -20.94
CA GLY A 408 5.87 18.89 -20.74
C GLY A 408 5.97 18.48 -19.27
N ALA A 409 6.02 19.44 -18.33
CA ALA A 409 5.96 19.15 -16.90
C ALA A 409 4.57 18.68 -16.45
N VAL A 410 3.49 19.31 -16.92
CA VAL A 410 2.10 18.84 -16.68
C VAL A 410 1.92 17.40 -17.17
N ASN A 411 2.41 17.09 -18.37
CA ASN A 411 2.36 15.76 -18.97
C ASN A 411 3.01 14.70 -18.07
N ARG A 412 4.20 15.00 -17.51
CA ARG A 412 4.89 14.09 -16.59
C ARG A 412 4.18 13.93 -15.25
N THR A 413 3.60 15.00 -14.71
CA THR A 413 2.74 14.92 -13.51
C THR A 413 1.60 13.94 -13.73
N TYR A 414 0.97 13.96 -14.91
CA TYR A 414 -0.08 13.02 -15.28
C TYR A 414 0.41 11.59 -15.49
N HIS A 415 1.60 11.39 -16.06
CA HIS A 415 2.21 10.06 -16.11
C HIS A 415 2.48 9.49 -14.72
N GLN A 416 2.97 10.32 -13.80
CA GLN A 416 3.27 9.90 -12.43
C GLN A 416 2.00 9.49 -11.68
N ILE A 417 0.93 10.29 -11.71
CA ILE A 417 -0.31 9.89 -11.02
C ILE A 417 -0.95 8.67 -11.66
N SER A 418 -0.81 8.50 -12.97
CA SER A 418 -1.30 7.33 -13.69
C SER A 418 -0.57 6.06 -13.29
N GLY A 419 0.76 6.12 -13.19
CA GLY A 419 1.55 5.00 -12.69
C GLY A 419 1.15 4.62 -11.27
N LEU A 420 0.95 5.62 -10.41
CA LEU A 420 0.54 5.41 -9.02
C LEU A 420 -0.84 4.75 -8.90
N ILE A 421 -1.82 5.20 -9.69
CA ILE A 421 -3.15 4.59 -9.76
C ILE A 421 -3.05 3.16 -10.31
N ASP A 422 -2.33 2.95 -11.41
CA ASP A 422 -2.22 1.64 -12.04
C ASP A 422 -1.59 0.60 -11.10
N ALA A 423 -0.54 0.98 -10.35
CA ALA A 423 0.08 0.12 -9.35
C ALA A 423 -0.85 -0.19 -8.16
N TYR A 424 -1.53 0.83 -7.63
CA TYR A 424 -2.46 0.65 -6.51
C TYR A 424 -3.59 -0.33 -6.88
N GLU A 425 -4.16 -0.16 -8.08
CA GLU A 425 -5.22 -1.03 -8.64
C GLU A 425 -4.71 -2.41 -9.08
N GLY A 426 -3.40 -2.66 -9.06
CA GLY A 426 -2.80 -3.93 -9.49
C GLY A 426 -2.86 -4.16 -11.01
N ARG A 427 -2.94 -3.08 -11.79
CA ARG A 427 -2.90 -3.11 -13.26
C ARG A 427 -1.46 -3.35 -13.73
N GLU A 428 -1.33 -3.94 -14.91
CA GLU A 428 -0.03 -4.20 -15.53
C GLU A 428 0.74 -2.89 -15.77
N PHE A 429 2.06 -2.93 -15.66
CA PHE A 429 2.93 -1.80 -15.98
C PHE A 429 2.80 -1.44 -17.46
N LYS A 430 2.06 -0.37 -17.76
CA LYS A 430 1.85 0.12 -19.13
C LYS A 430 1.87 1.64 -19.14
N PRO A 431 3.03 2.27 -19.45
CA PRO A 431 3.17 3.72 -19.46
C PRO A 431 2.06 4.39 -20.28
N ARG A 432 1.20 5.14 -19.60
CA ARG A 432 0.05 5.85 -20.17
C ARG A 432 -0.41 6.95 -19.23
N ILE A 433 -1.26 7.83 -19.74
CA ILE A 433 -2.04 8.74 -18.90
C ILE A 433 -3.45 8.17 -18.73
N THR A 434 -3.93 8.13 -17.49
CA THR A 434 -5.35 8.01 -17.18
C THR A 434 -5.90 9.34 -16.69
N TYR A 435 -7.12 9.66 -17.11
CA TYR A 435 -7.89 10.82 -16.69
C TYR A 435 -9.11 10.40 -15.84
N GLU A 436 -9.06 9.17 -15.30
CA GLU A 436 -10.08 8.64 -14.41
C GLU A 436 -10.21 9.53 -13.16
N LEU A 437 -11.45 9.82 -12.76
CA LEU A 437 -11.78 10.46 -11.49
C LEU A 437 -11.61 9.47 -10.32
N HIS A 438 -10.37 9.00 -10.15
CA HIS A 438 -9.99 8.02 -9.14
C HIS A 438 -9.91 8.66 -7.75
N PRO A 439 -10.21 7.93 -6.65
CA PRO A 439 -10.05 8.45 -5.28
C PRO A 439 -8.66 9.03 -4.98
N ILE A 440 -7.60 8.50 -5.60
CA ILE A 440 -6.24 9.03 -5.44
C ILE A 440 -6.06 10.39 -6.16
N LEU A 441 -6.73 10.62 -7.28
CA LEU A 441 -6.78 11.96 -7.89
C LEU A 441 -7.46 12.95 -6.93
N TYR A 442 -8.52 12.51 -6.24
CA TYR A 442 -9.25 13.35 -5.29
C TYR A 442 -8.38 13.70 -4.08
N LEU A 443 -7.55 12.77 -3.62
CA LEU A 443 -6.55 13.06 -2.58
C LEU A 443 -5.58 14.18 -3.00
N ASN A 444 -5.15 14.23 -4.27
CA ASN A 444 -4.29 15.30 -4.77
C ASN A 444 -5.03 16.65 -4.93
N LEU A 445 -6.36 16.61 -5.03
CA LEU A 445 -7.24 17.79 -5.09
C LEU A 445 -7.74 18.24 -3.69
N ASN A 446 -7.25 17.64 -2.60
CA ASN A 446 -7.76 17.86 -1.25
C ASN A 446 -7.79 19.34 -0.83
N GLY A 447 -6.76 20.12 -1.17
CA GLY A 447 -6.73 21.55 -0.91
C GLY A 447 -7.60 22.35 -1.87
N ASP A 448 -7.69 21.92 -3.14
CA ASP A 448 -8.58 22.55 -4.14
C ASP A 448 -10.05 22.40 -3.75
N PHE A 449 -10.41 21.29 -3.09
CA PHE A 449 -11.76 21.03 -2.60
C PHE A 449 -12.28 22.10 -1.64
N TYR A 450 -11.42 22.70 -0.81
CA TYR A 450 -11.83 23.76 0.12
C TYR A 450 -12.55 24.93 -0.57
N ASP A 451 -12.08 25.30 -1.75
CA ASP A 451 -12.64 26.38 -2.55
C ASP A 451 -13.74 25.87 -3.50
N LEU A 452 -13.59 24.65 -4.04
CA LEU A 452 -14.62 24.03 -4.89
C LEU A 452 -15.91 23.73 -4.13
N GLU A 453 -15.85 23.41 -2.83
CA GLU A 453 -17.01 23.28 -1.97
C GLU A 453 -17.85 24.57 -1.94
N LYS A 454 -17.18 25.73 -1.86
CA LYS A 454 -17.84 27.05 -1.91
C LYS A 454 -18.36 27.35 -3.31
N LYS A 455 -17.54 27.15 -4.36
CA LYS A 455 -17.91 27.35 -5.77
C LYS A 455 -19.16 26.57 -6.16
N LEU A 456 -19.25 25.33 -5.69
CA LEU A 456 -20.30 24.38 -6.08
C LEU A 456 -21.39 24.28 -5.02
N ASN A 457 -21.47 25.21 -4.07
CA ASN A 457 -22.52 25.31 -3.06
C ASN A 457 -22.74 23.99 -2.29
N LYS A 458 -21.68 23.40 -1.72
CA LYS A 458 -21.81 22.28 -0.78
C LYS A 458 -22.47 22.78 0.51
N THR A 459 -23.45 22.05 1.03
CA THR A 459 -24.01 22.32 2.35
C THR A 459 -22.96 22.04 3.44
N ARG A 460 -23.02 22.78 4.55
CA ARG A 460 -22.05 22.67 5.64
C ARG A 460 -22.10 21.29 6.28
N ASP A 461 -20.93 20.69 6.52
CA ASP A 461 -20.78 19.41 7.23
C ASP A 461 -20.21 19.66 8.64
N PRO A 462 -21.01 19.56 9.73
CA PRO A 462 -20.53 19.84 11.08
C PRO A 462 -19.35 18.95 11.54
N ALA A 463 -19.15 17.77 10.94
CA ALA A 463 -18.07 16.86 11.31
C ALA A 463 -16.73 17.20 10.62
N PHE A 464 -16.79 17.93 9.51
CA PHE A 464 -15.63 18.24 8.65
C PHE A 464 -15.49 19.73 8.31
N ASP A 465 -16.36 20.58 8.85
CA ASP A 465 -16.36 22.02 8.60
C ASP A 465 -15.14 22.68 9.27
N GLN A 466 -14.06 22.77 8.50
CA GLN A 466 -12.80 23.37 8.88
C GLN A 466 -12.92 24.90 8.79
N THR A 467 -13.51 25.50 9.81
CA THR A 467 -13.53 26.96 10.01
C THR A 467 -12.28 27.49 10.72
N GLY A 468 -11.35 26.59 11.10
CA GLY A 468 -10.03 26.90 11.68
C GLY A 468 -8.98 27.31 10.65
N GLY A 469 -7.88 27.89 11.13
CA GLY A 469 -6.74 28.29 10.27
C GLY A 469 -5.89 27.07 9.88
N LYS A 470 -5.48 26.97 8.61
CA LYS A 470 -4.84 25.76 8.08
C LYS A 470 -3.38 25.58 8.45
N CYS A 471 -2.60 26.65 8.65
CA CYS A 471 -1.14 26.50 8.75
C CYS A 471 -0.52 27.69 9.48
N SER A 472 0.64 27.49 10.12
CA SER A 472 1.53 28.55 10.58
C SER A 472 2.89 28.41 9.90
N GLY A 473 3.42 29.48 9.33
CA GLY A 473 4.71 29.51 8.64
C GLY A 473 5.61 30.61 9.18
N LEU A 474 6.92 30.38 9.14
CA LEU A 474 7.91 31.35 9.60
C LEU A 474 9.17 31.27 8.74
N VAL A 475 9.61 32.41 8.22
CA VAL A 475 10.97 32.63 7.71
C VAL A 475 11.70 33.47 8.76
N LYS A 476 12.88 33.04 9.23
CA LYS A 476 13.62 33.70 10.31
C LYS A 476 15.10 33.79 9.99
N LEU A 477 15.63 35.01 10.04
CA LEU A 477 17.06 35.29 9.96
C LEU A 477 17.68 35.22 11.36
N ALA A 478 18.69 34.37 11.57
CA ALA A 478 19.36 34.28 12.87
C ALA A 478 20.14 35.58 13.20
N PRO A 479 20.40 35.86 14.49
CA PRO A 479 21.24 36.99 14.90
C PRO A 479 22.59 37.02 14.16
N GLY A 480 23.04 38.21 13.75
CA GLY A 480 24.29 38.37 13.00
C GLY A 480 24.31 37.73 11.60
N ASN A 481 23.13 37.38 11.06
CA ASN A 481 22.97 36.62 9.81
C ASN A 481 23.68 35.26 9.85
N ALA A 482 23.80 34.67 11.05
CA ALA A 482 24.54 33.41 11.23
C ALA A 482 23.92 32.22 10.50
N ASP A 483 22.59 32.24 10.31
CA ASP A 483 21.82 31.20 9.63
C ASP A 483 20.48 31.79 9.15
N LEU A 484 19.75 31.02 8.33
CA LEU A 484 18.45 31.40 7.79
C LEU A 484 17.50 30.19 7.81
N PHE A 485 16.38 30.36 8.49
CA PHE A 485 15.39 29.33 8.75
C PHE A 485 14.12 29.54 7.93
N ILE A 486 13.52 28.44 7.52
CA ILE A 486 12.16 28.39 7.00
C ILE A 486 11.45 27.18 7.61
N SER A 487 10.24 27.40 8.10
CA SER A 487 9.46 26.36 8.78
C SER A 487 7.97 26.53 8.57
N GLN A 488 7.25 25.42 8.69
CA GLN A 488 5.79 25.37 8.57
C GLN A 488 5.23 24.32 9.55
N VAL A 489 4.02 24.60 10.04
CA VAL A 489 3.17 23.72 10.83
C VAL A 489 1.86 23.59 10.09
N THR A 490 1.53 22.36 9.68
CA THR A 490 0.23 22.07 9.05
C THR A 490 -0.83 21.88 10.10
N MET A 491 -2.03 22.36 9.82
CA MET A 491 -3.24 22.16 10.61
C MET A 491 -4.38 21.65 9.72
N SER A 492 -5.03 20.59 10.19
CA SER A 492 -6.21 20.04 9.55
C SER A 492 -6.94 19.15 10.55
N GLY A 493 -7.94 18.40 10.08
CA GLY A 493 -8.53 17.33 10.86
C GLY A 493 -7.53 16.21 11.15
N PHE A 494 -7.59 15.65 12.35
CA PHE A 494 -6.63 14.66 12.86
C PHE A 494 -6.64 13.35 12.07
N GLN A 495 -7.69 13.05 11.30
CA GLN A 495 -7.74 11.88 10.40
C GLN A 495 -6.69 11.89 9.28
N ASN A 496 -6.09 13.05 9.00
CA ASN A 496 -5.05 13.18 7.98
C ASN A 496 -3.64 12.86 8.53
N MET A 497 -3.49 12.39 9.78
CA MET A 497 -2.18 12.16 10.39
C MET A 497 -1.39 10.94 9.87
N LEU A 498 -1.87 10.22 8.85
CA LEU A 498 -0.98 9.31 8.09
C LEU A 498 -0.04 10.13 7.21
N ARG A 499 1.20 10.29 7.64
CA ARG A 499 2.17 11.19 7.00
C ARG A 499 3.31 10.46 6.31
N VAL A 500 3.79 11.02 5.21
CA VAL A 500 4.94 10.51 4.45
C VAL A 500 5.90 11.66 4.17
N LEU A 501 7.16 11.54 4.58
CA LEU A 501 8.24 12.39 4.08
C LEU A 501 8.74 11.79 2.77
N LYS A 502 8.70 12.57 1.69
CA LYS A 502 9.00 12.11 0.34
C LYS A 502 10.25 12.79 -0.19
N LEU A 503 11.06 12.02 -0.90
CA LEU A 503 12.10 12.51 -1.79
C LEU A 503 11.86 11.92 -3.18
N TYR A 504 11.61 12.78 -4.15
CA TYR A 504 11.64 12.43 -5.57
C TYR A 504 12.92 12.97 -6.19
N LYS A 505 13.72 12.12 -6.81
CA LYS A 505 14.92 12.48 -7.58
C LYS A 505 14.78 11.94 -9.01
N PHE A 506 14.39 12.81 -9.93
CA PHE A 506 14.26 12.44 -11.32
C PHE A 506 15.57 12.58 -12.08
N GLY A 507 15.85 11.63 -12.98
CA GLY A 507 16.89 11.71 -14.01
C GLY A 507 16.51 12.63 -15.17
N TYR A 508 15.84 13.75 -14.90
CA TYR A 508 15.51 14.74 -15.91
C TYR A 508 16.74 15.59 -16.25
N ASP A 509 16.72 16.24 -17.43
CA ASP A 509 17.75 17.20 -17.81
C ASP A 509 17.84 18.32 -16.76
N ARG A 510 18.97 18.40 -16.06
CA ARG A 510 19.14 19.35 -14.94
C ARG A 510 19.17 20.81 -15.38
N LYS A 511 19.51 21.08 -16.65
CA LYS A 511 19.47 22.45 -17.16
C LYS A 511 18.02 22.86 -17.38
N MET A 512 17.18 22.00 -17.94
CA MET A 512 15.75 22.29 -18.16
C MET A 512 14.93 22.22 -16.87
N TYR A 513 15.28 21.31 -15.96
CA TYR A 513 14.55 21.02 -14.73
C TYR A 513 15.49 21.16 -13.52
N PRO A 514 15.80 22.40 -13.10
CA PRO A 514 16.74 22.65 -11.99
C PRO A 514 16.24 22.05 -10.65
N GLY A 515 14.93 21.87 -10.47
CA GLY A 515 14.33 21.18 -9.33
C GLY A 515 14.12 19.68 -9.56
N TYR A 516 15.03 19.01 -10.29
CA TYR A 516 14.92 17.59 -10.63
C TYR A 516 14.82 16.68 -9.39
N ALA A 517 15.37 17.10 -8.25
CA ALA A 517 15.11 16.47 -6.96
C ALA A 517 14.37 17.43 -6.01
N THR A 518 13.33 16.92 -5.36
CA THR A 518 12.51 17.65 -4.39
C THR A 518 12.21 16.76 -3.18
N SER A 519 12.46 17.28 -1.97
CA SER A 519 12.02 16.66 -0.72
C SER A 519 10.88 17.45 -0.09
N PHE A 520 9.87 16.79 0.48
CA PHE A 520 8.71 17.46 1.04
C PHE A 520 7.96 16.58 2.03
N SER A 521 7.20 17.20 2.93
CA SER A 521 6.22 16.50 3.76
C SER A 521 4.93 16.29 2.97
N SER A 522 4.32 15.11 3.09
CA SER A 522 3.18 14.69 2.28
C SER A 522 2.37 13.63 3.01
N TYR A 523 1.52 12.95 2.24
CA TYR A 523 0.59 11.92 2.65
C TYR A 523 0.68 10.76 1.65
N PRO A 524 0.22 9.54 2.01
CA PRO A 524 0.16 8.43 1.07
C PRO A 524 -0.62 8.81 -0.19
N GLY A 525 -0.05 8.58 -1.38
CA GLY A 525 -0.71 8.84 -2.67
C GLY A 525 -0.72 10.29 -3.17
N LEU A 526 -0.31 11.27 -2.36
CA LEU A 526 -0.16 12.67 -2.79
C LEU A 526 1.19 12.89 -3.47
N LEU A 527 1.20 13.38 -4.71
CA LEU A 527 2.44 13.62 -5.46
C LEU A 527 3.12 14.94 -5.11
N TYR A 528 2.46 15.77 -4.32
CA TYR A 528 2.94 17.05 -3.83
C TYR A 528 2.81 17.13 -2.30
N SER A 529 3.39 18.16 -1.70
CA SER A 529 3.00 18.56 -0.35
C SER A 529 1.60 19.15 -0.45
N SER A 530 0.67 18.84 0.45
CA SER A 530 -0.57 19.62 0.63
C SER A 530 -0.55 20.33 2.00
N ASP A 531 0.66 20.64 2.45
CA ASP A 531 0.94 21.26 3.74
C ASP A 531 1.04 22.79 3.61
N ASP A 532 1.82 23.42 2.72
CA ASP A 532 2.92 22.91 1.88
C ASP A 532 4.30 23.19 2.51
N PHE A 533 5.22 22.23 2.37
CA PHE A 533 6.64 22.38 2.69
C PHE A 533 7.47 21.57 1.71
N ALA A 534 8.24 22.24 0.83
CA ALA A 534 9.05 21.59 -0.19
C ALA A 534 10.42 22.26 -0.36
N LEU A 535 11.45 21.43 -0.50
CA LEU A 535 12.84 21.83 -0.74
C LEU A 535 13.30 21.27 -2.09
N GLN A 536 13.89 22.11 -2.94
CA GLN A 536 14.30 21.72 -4.28
C GLN A 536 15.83 21.85 -4.49
N THR A 537 16.36 21.01 -5.39
CA THR A 537 17.76 21.08 -5.88
C THR A 537 18.11 22.39 -6.57
N SER A 538 17.12 23.20 -6.95
CA SER A 538 17.35 24.57 -7.42
C SER A 538 17.78 25.54 -6.31
N GLY A 539 17.88 25.08 -5.05
CA GLY A 539 18.19 25.90 -3.88
C GLY A 539 16.99 26.66 -3.31
N LEU A 540 15.78 26.35 -3.80
CA LEU A 540 14.53 26.93 -3.33
C LEU A 540 13.95 26.14 -2.17
N ALA A 541 13.37 26.86 -1.21
CA ALA A 541 12.51 26.30 -0.18
C ALA A 541 11.17 27.04 -0.22
N VAL A 542 10.09 26.27 -0.23
CA VAL A 542 8.74 26.78 -0.49
C VAL A 542 7.82 26.28 0.60
N ILE A 543 7.10 27.20 1.23
CA ILE A 543 6.01 26.90 2.15
C ILE A 543 4.76 27.68 1.78
N GLU A 544 3.60 27.26 2.28
CA GLU A 544 2.39 28.09 2.21
C GLU A 544 1.57 28.08 3.49
N THR A 545 0.71 29.10 3.63
CA THR A 545 -0.45 29.02 4.50
C THR A 545 -1.71 29.47 3.77
N THR A 546 -2.79 28.68 3.92
CA THR A 546 -4.03 28.89 3.14
C THR A 546 -4.76 30.15 3.56
N ILE A 547 -5.20 30.93 2.58
CA ILE A 547 -6.00 32.14 2.74
C ILE A 547 -7.48 31.81 2.54
N SER A 548 -8.31 32.15 3.51
CA SER A 548 -9.76 32.03 3.36
C SER A 548 -10.33 33.06 2.38
N VAL A 549 -11.11 32.63 1.39
CA VAL A 549 -11.91 33.53 0.55
C VAL A 549 -13.29 33.71 1.17
N PHE A 550 -13.56 34.90 1.72
CA PHE A 550 -14.87 35.26 2.30
C PHE A 550 -15.80 35.91 1.28
N ASN A 551 -15.25 36.61 0.29
CA ASN A 551 -16.01 37.12 -0.85
C ASN A 551 -16.28 36.00 -1.86
N THR A 552 -17.40 35.28 -1.68
CA THR A 552 -17.75 34.12 -2.51
C THR A 552 -18.05 34.46 -3.98
N SER A 553 -18.37 35.73 -4.30
CA SER A 553 -18.56 36.16 -5.70
C SER A 553 -17.31 35.96 -6.56
N LEU A 554 -16.11 35.97 -5.96
CA LEU A 554 -14.86 35.75 -6.69
C LEU A 554 -14.82 34.37 -7.37
N PHE A 555 -15.49 33.36 -6.82
CA PHE A 555 -15.52 32.02 -7.39
C PHE A 555 -16.20 31.96 -8.76
N GLU A 556 -16.92 33.00 -9.21
CA GLU A 556 -17.35 33.12 -10.62
C GLU A 556 -16.16 33.03 -11.59
N ASN A 557 -14.96 33.44 -11.16
CA ASN A 557 -13.73 33.34 -11.95
C ASN A 557 -13.07 31.96 -11.92
N THR A 558 -13.53 31.03 -11.06
CA THR A 558 -13.07 29.63 -11.04
C THR A 558 -13.84 28.83 -12.08
N LYS A 559 -13.12 28.34 -13.09
CA LYS A 559 -13.64 27.71 -14.32
C LYS A 559 -12.98 26.34 -14.52
N PRO A 560 -13.70 25.35 -15.08
CA PRO A 560 -13.11 24.05 -15.35
C PRO A 560 -12.15 24.08 -16.55
N GLU A 561 -12.31 25.00 -17.50
CA GLU A 561 -11.45 25.12 -18.68
C GLU A 561 -10.51 26.32 -18.55
N GLY A 562 -9.30 26.20 -19.11
CA GLY A 562 -8.29 27.25 -19.08
C GLY A 562 -7.55 27.38 -17.74
N GLN A 563 -7.76 26.46 -16.80
CA GLN A 563 -7.24 26.53 -15.43
C GLN A 563 -6.70 25.18 -14.95
N LEU A 564 -5.58 25.21 -14.22
CA LEU A 564 -4.93 24.04 -13.64
C LEU A 564 -5.07 24.05 -12.12
N PRO A 565 -5.51 22.94 -11.49
CA PRO A 565 -5.52 22.79 -10.05
C PRO A 565 -4.16 23.11 -9.39
N THR A 566 -4.19 23.56 -8.13
CA THR A 566 -3.00 24.04 -7.43
C THR A 566 -1.90 22.99 -7.32
N TRP A 567 -2.26 21.73 -7.08
CA TRP A 567 -1.27 20.66 -6.92
C TRP A 567 -0.38 20.47 -8.16
N ILE A 568 -0.95 20.59 -9.36
CA ILE A 568 -0.21 20.53 -10.63
C ILE A 568 0.72 21.73 -10.73
N ARG A 569 0.20 22.93 -10.50
CA ARG A 569 0.97 24.18 -10.61
C ARG A 569 2.12 24.22 -9.61
N ALA A 570 1.94 23.69 -8.40
CA ALA A 570 2.98 23.56 -7.40
C ALA A 570 4.10 22.62 -7.85
N ILE A 571 3.78 21.42 -8.36
CA ILE A 571 4.77 20.46 -8.89
C ILE A 571 5.55 21.09 -10.06
N VAL A 572 4.85 21.68 -11.02
CA VAL A 572 5.45 22.30 -12.21
C VAL A 572 6.41 23.43 -11.82
N SER A 573 6.01 24.29 -10.87
CA SER A 573 6.84 25.40 -10.39
C SER A 573 8.07 24.89 -9.64
N ASN A 574 7.91 23.87 -8.80
CA ASN A 574 9.03 23.23 -8.08
C ASN A 574 10.06 22.62 -9.05
N GLN A 575 9.62 22.02 -10.15
CA GLN A 575 10.53 21.40 -11.12
C GLN A 575 11.28 22.43 -11.99
N LEU A 576 10.61 23.51 -12.41
CA LEU A 576 11.09 24.41 -13.45
C LEU A 576 11.83 25.66 -12.93
N ALA A 577 11.51 26.14 -11.73
CA ALA A 577 12.02 27.42 -11.25
C ALA A 577 13.50 27.39 -10.86
N ARG A 578 14.27 28.40 -11.31
CA ARG A 578 15.69 28.57 -10.94
C ARG A 578 15.92 29.52 -9.77
N ASN A 579 14.94 30.36 -9.48
CA ASN A 579 14.99 31.39 -8.44
C ASN A 579 13.57 31.69 -7.96
N ALA A 580 13.46 32.39 -6.82
CA ALA A 580 12.19 32.65 -6.17
C ALA A 580 11.19 33.42 -7.05
N ARG A 581 11.67 34.39 -7.84
CA ARG A 581 10.84 35.17 -8.77
C ARG A 581 10.25 34.30 -9.88
N GLU A 582 11.07 33.44 -10.48
CA GLU A 582 10.62 32.50 -11.51
C GLU A 582 9.58 31.53 -10.98
N TRP A 583 9.76 31.04 -9.75
CA TRP A 583 8.77 30.18 -9.10
C TRP A 583 7.41 30.86 -9.05
N CYS A 584 7.35 32.10 -8.54
CA CYS A 584 6.10 32.87 -8.48
C CYS A 584 5.49 33.10 -9.87
N LYS A 585 6.32 33.41 -10.87
CA LYS A 585 5.86 33.63 -12.25
C LYS A 585 5.25 32.37 -12.86
N ILE A 586 5.93 31.22 -12.73
CA ILE A 586 5.48 29.94 -13.28
C ILE A 586 4.19 29.47 -12.59
N TYR A 587 4.12 29.59 -11.26
CA TYR A 587 2.95 29.23 -10.47
C TYR A 587 1.71 30.04 -10.86
N SER A 588 1.91 31.28 -11.35
CA SER A 588 0.84 32.18 -11.76
C SER A 588 0.12 31.76 -13.03
N PHE A 589 0.70 30.87 -13.85
CA PHE A 589 0.06 30.39 -15.06
C PHE A 589 -1.14 29.49 -14.74
N TYR A 590 -2.21 29.64 -15.52
CA TYR A 590 -3.44 28.84 -15.40
C TYR A 590 -4.07 28.84 -14.00
N ASN A 591 -4.00 29.98 -13.28
CA ASN A 591 -4.58 30.13 -11.94
C ASN A 591 -6.03 29.61 -11.87
N SER A 592 -6.28 28.62 -11.02
CA SER A 592 -7.59 28.03 -10.79
C SER A 592 -8.46 28.80 -9.81
N GLY A 593 -7.86 29.63 -8.94
CA GLY A 593 -8.59 30.20 -7.81
C GLY A 593 -9.04 29.16 -6.78
N THR A 594 -8.39 28.00 -6.77
CA THR A 594 -8.66 26.92 -5.81
C THR A 594 -7.40 26.63 -5.02
N TYR A 595 -7.56 26.20 -3.78
CA TYR A 595 -6.48 26.15 -2.78
C TYR A 595 -5.75 27.50 -2.69
N ASN A 596 -6.49 28.54 -2.36
CA ASN A 596 -5.99 29.92 -2.34
C ASN A 596 -5.02 30.14 -1.17
N ASN A 597 -3.74 30.37 -1.47
CA ASN A 597 -2.66 30.32 -0.48
C ASN A 597 -1.76 31.57 -0.51
N GLN A 598 -1.12 31.85 0.63
CA GLN A 598 0.09 32.69 0.70
C GLN A 598 1.32 31.79 0.62
N TRP A 599 2.00 31.82 -0.51
CA TRP A 599 3.25 31.12 -0.76
C TRP A 599 4.44 31.97 -0.35
N ALA A 600 5.33 31.43 0.47
CA ALA A 600 6.60 32.01 0.87
C ALA A 600 7.73 31.21 0.22
N VAL A 601 8.48 31.88 -0.67
CA VAL A 601 9.50 31.26 -1.51
C VAL A 601 10.86 31.86 -1.16
N LEU A 602 11.74 31.02 -0.61
CA LEU A 602 13.06 31.40 -0.16
C LEU A 602 14.15 30.82 -1.07
N ASP A 603 15.10 31.64 -1.50
CA ASP A 603 16.22 31.24 -2.36
C ASP A 603 17.52 31.16 -1.54
N TYR A 604 17.90 29.95 -1.13
CA TYR A 604 19.11 29.74 -0.35
C TYR A 604 20.41 30.04 -1.11
N ASN A 605 20.39 30.06 -2.45
CA ASN A 605 21.57 30.45 -3.23
C ASN A 605 21.92 31.94 -3.05
N LYS A 606 20.96 32.74 -2.57
CA LYS A 606 21.12 34.16 -2.32
C LYS A 606 21.56 34.47 -0.89
N PHE A 607 21.67 33.47 -0.03
CA PHE A 607 22.09 33.64 1.36
C PHE A 607 23.51 33.13 1.58
N THR A 608 24.32 33.92 2.28
CA THR A 608 25.65 33.50 2.75
C THR A 608 25.76 33.81 4.24
N PRO A 609 25.99 32.81 5.11
CA PRO A 609 26.13 33.01 6.55
C PRO A 609 27.14 34.10 6.90
N ASN A 610 26.78 34.95 7.88
CA ASN A 610 27.57 36.05 8.42
C ASN A 610 27.90 37.16 7.41
N LYS A 611 27.17 37.24 6.28
CA LYS A 611 27.26 38.34 5.31
C LYS A 611 25.97 39.16 5.29
N PRO A 612 26.03 40.44 4.88
CA PRO A 612 24.83 41.23 4.63
C PRO A 612 23.91 40.53 3.61
N LEU A 613 22.59 40.71 3.79
CA LEU A 613 21.62 40.17 2.84
C LEU A 613 21.75 40.86 1.47
N PRO A 614 21.43 40.17 0.38
CA PRO A 614 21.30 40.83 -0.92
C PRO A 614 20.13 41.81 -0.89
N LYS A 615 20.20 42.85 -1.72
CA LYS A 615 19.14 43.86 -1.82
C LYS A 615 17.81 43.29 -2.35
N TYR A 616 17.87 42.27 -3.20
CA TYR A 616 16.74 41.65 -3.89
C TYR A 616 17.00 40.16 -4.11
N GLY A 617 15.94 39.39 -4.34
CA GLY A 617 16.01 38.01 -4.85
C GLY A 617 16.00 36.92 -3.78
N LEU A 618 16.18 37.24 -2.50
CA LEU A 618 16.27 36.25 -1.43
C LEU A 618 14.91 35.66 -1.07
N PHE A 619 13.89 36.51 -0.94
CA PHE A 619 12.60 36.10 -0.41
C PHE A 619 11.45 36.71 -1.20
N TYR A 620 10.55 35.87 -1.69
CA TYR A 620 9.32 36.29 -2.38
C TYR A 620 8.09 35.76 -1.65
N VAL A 621 7.02 36.55 -1.69
CA VAL A 621 5.69 36.12 -1.27
C VAL A 621 4.74 36.25 -2.44
N LEU A 622 3.93 35.21 -2.67
CA LEU A 622 2.86 35.15 -3.65
C LEU A 622 1.54 34.85 -2.96
N GLU A 623 0.48 35.57 -3.31
CA GLU A 623 -0.88 35.33 -2.82
C GLU A 623 -1.84 35.13 -3.98
N GLN A 624 -2.67 34.10 -3.87
CA GLN A 624 -3.64 33.71 -4.89
C GLN A 624 -5.08 33.91 -4.41
N LEU A 625 -5.94 34.35 -5.32
CA LEU A 625 -7.40 34.33 -5.24
C LEU A 625 -7.99 33.91 -6.59
N PRO A 626 -9.30 33.58 -6.67
CA PRO A 626 -9.98 33.41 -7.95
C PRO A 626 -9.85 34.62 -8.85
N GLY A 627 -9.21 34.42 -10.01
CA GLY A 627 -8.98 35.47 -11.02
C GLY A 627 -7.88 36.47 -10.68
N LYS A 628 -7.12 36.29 -9.58
CA LYS A 628 -6.13 37.26 -9.13
C LYS A 628 -4.92 36.62 -8.45
N ILE A 629 -3.72 37.06 -8.84
CA ILE A 629 -2.46 36.69 -8.17
C ILE A 629 -1.64 37.95 -7.98
N VAL A 630 -1.04 38.10 -6.80
CA VAL A 630 -0.08 39.16 -6.49
C VAL A 630 1.17 38.51 -5.91
N TYR A 631 2.35 38.87 -6.40
CA TYR A 631 3.61 38.45 -5.79
C TYR A 631 4.64 39.57 -5.81
N SER A 632 5.50 39.61 -4.79
CA SER A 632 6.52 40.64 -4.65
C SER A 632 7.75 40.12 -3.91
N ASP A 633 8.88 40.79 -4.14
CA ASP A 633 10.12 40.59 -3.40
C ASP A 633 10.01 41.24 -2.01
N LEU A 634 10.08 40.42 -0.97
CA LEU A 634 10.03 40.84 0.43
C LEU A 634 11.38 40.65 1.15
N THR A 635 12.49 40.61 0.41
CA THR A 635 13.84 40.55 0.99
C THR A 635 14.08 41.69 1.98
N TRP A 636 13.61 42.90 1.65
CA TRP A 636 13.68 44.07 2.54
C TRP A 636 12.96 43.85 3.88
N PHE A 637 11.92 43.02 3.91
CA PHE A 637 11.16 42.74 5.13
C PHE A 637 12.01 41.89 6.08
N ILE A 638 12.69 40.87 5.55
CA ILE A 638 13.63 40.04 6.30
C ILE A 638 14.80 40.88 6.80
N GLU A 639 15.34 41.77 5.97
CA GLU A 639 16.42 42.69 6.36
C GLU A 639 15.98 43.61 7.52
N LYS A 640 14.77 44.17 7.45
CA LYS A 640 14.28 45.13 8.44
C LYS A 640 13.83 44.50 9.75
N TYR A 641 13.12 43.37 9.69
CA TYR A 641 12.46 42.78 10.85
C TYR A 641 13.11 41.47 11.33
N SER A 642 14.04 40.90 10.56
CA SER A 642 14.68 39.60 10.79
C SER A 642 13.75 38.38 10.71
N TYR A 643 12.48 38.54 10.33
CA TYR A 643 11.53 37.44 10.15
C TYR A 643 10.39 37.81 9.21
N PHE A 644 9.65 36.81 8.71
CA PHE A 644 8.36 36.97 8.08
C PHE A 644 7.40 35.86 8.57
N PRO A 645 6.28 36.21 9.21
CA PRO A 645 5.30 35.24 9.67
C PRO A 645 4.18 35.04 8.64
N SER A 646 3.67 33.82 8.55
CA SER A 646 2.54 33.43 7.70
C SER A 646 1.51 32.68 8.54
N TYR A 647 0.24 33.08 8.52
CA TYR A 647 -0.76 32.59 9.49
C TYR A 647 -2.20 32.68 8.95
N ASN A 648 -2.40 32.30 7.69
CA ASN A 648 -3.72 32.24 7.02
C ASN A 648 -4.41 33.59 6.75
N ILE A 649 -3.73 34.72 6.97
CA ILE A 649 -4.25 36.06 6.69
C ILE A 649 -3.35 36.70 5.62
N PRO A 650 -3.91 37.21 4.51
CA PRO A 650 -3.13 37.78 3.44
C PRO A 650 -2.40 39.06 3.90
N PHE A 651 -1.16 39.20 3.44
CA PHE A 651 -0.25 40.31 3.64
C PHE A 651 -0.52 41.45 2.66
N PHE A 652 -0.77 41.14 1.38
CA PHE A 652 -0.96 42.19 0.38
C PHE A 652 -2.34 42.83 0.54
N LYS A 653 -2.36 44.14 0.77
CA LYS A 653 -3.60 44.93 0.96
C LYS A 653 -4.66 44.65 -0.10
N GLU A 654 -4.26 44.56 -1.36
CA GLU A 654 -5.16 44.27 -2.49
C GLU A 654 -5.84 42.90 -2.38
N ILE A 655 -5.13 41.89 -1.86
CA ILE A 655 -5.67 40.55 -1.60
C ILE A 655 -6.57 40.58 -0.36
N THR A 656 -6.14 41.24 0.72
CA THR A 656 -6.94 41.41 1.95
C THR A 656 -8.29 42.08 1.68
N GLU A 657 -8.31 43.10 0.82
CA GLU A 657 -9.53 43.78 0.38
C GLU A 657 -10.41 42.88 -0.46
N ALA A 658 -9.86 42.28 -1.53
CA ALA A 658 -10.64 41.48 -2.48
C ALA A 658 -11.27 40.22 -1.85
N SER A 659 -10.51 39.55 -0.98
CA SER A 659 -10.94 38.32 -0.29
C SER A 659 -11.98 38.53 0.80
N GLY A 660 -12.21 39.77 1.25
CA GLY A 660 -13.21 40.13 2.25
C GLY A 660 -12.76 40.08 3.71
N PHE A 661 -11.45 40.01 3.98
CA PHE A 661 -10.92 39.99 5.36
C PHE A 661 -11.22 41.27 6.13
N ILE A 662 -11.25 42.45 5.48
CA ILE A 662 -11.59 43.71 6.16
C ILE A 662 -12.97 43.64 6.80
N GLY A 663 -13.97 43.15 6.05
CA GLY A 663 -15.33 42.99 6.57
C GLY A 663 -15.42 41.96 7.70
N GLN A 664 -14.63 40.88 7.62
CA GLN A 664 -14.58 39.90 8.72
C GLN A 664 -13.89 40.43 9.97
N ALA A 665 -12.80 41.18 9.83
CA ALA A 665 -12.14 41.82 10.97
C ALA A 665 -13.05 42.85 11.66
N GLN A 666 -13.90 43.56 10.91
CA GLN A 666 -14.90 44.45 11.49
C GLN A 666 -15.97 43.70 12.30
N LYS A 667 -16.34 42.48 11.89
CA LYS A 667 -17.37 41.66 12.54
C LYS A 667 -16.84 40.87 13.73
N LEU A 668 -15.67 40.25 13.59
CA LEU A 668 -15.12 39.25 14.50
C LEU A 668 -13.78 39.68 15.14
N GLY A 669 -13.35 40.92 14.91
CA GLY A 669 -12.21 41.53 15.57
C GLY A 669 -10.84 41.07 15.04
N ASP A 670 -9.84 41.14 15.93
CA ASP A 670 -8.43 41.03 15.59
C ASP A 670 -8.02 39.64 15.05
N TRP A 671 -8.84 38.60 15.25
CA TRP A 671 -8.58 37.24 14.74
C TRP A 671 -8.39 37.19 13.21
N PHE A 672 -9.05 38.10 12.48
CA PHE A 672 -9.02 38.18 11.02
C PHE A 672 -8.21 39.38 10.51
N LYS A 673 -7.42 40.03 11.37
CA LYS A 673 -6.64 41.20 11.01
C LYS A 673 -5.14 40.88 10.98
N TRP A 674 -4.51 41.18 9.85
CA TRP A 674 -3.07 40.97 9.68
C TRP A 674 -2.29 41.79 10.73
N GLY A 675 -1.32 41.15 11.40
CA GLY A 675 -0.53 41.77 12.47
C GLY A 675 -1.23 41.88 13.83
N ALA A 676 -2.49 41.46 13.96
CA ALA A 676 -3.25 41.55 15.22
C ALA A 676 -3.83 40.21 15.71
N SER A 677 -3.91 39.20 14.85
CA SER A 677 -4.36 37.87 15.26
C SER A 677 -3.47 37.27 16.36
N PRO A 678 -3.97 36.32 17.17
CA PRO A 678 -3.18 35.69 18.23
C PRO A 678 -1.82 35.18 17.77
N ARG A 679 -1.79 34.46 16.64
CA ARG A 679 -0.55 33.95 16.06
C ARG A 679 0.40 35.06 15.61
N ALA A 680 -0.13 36.15 15.03
CA ALA A 680 0.70 37.30 14.66
C ALA A 680 1.38 37.91 15.90
N LYS A 681 0.65 38.01 17.02
CA LYS A 681 1.17 38.56 18.28
C LYS A 681 2.17 37.65 18.97
N ILE A 682 1.93 36.33 18.98
CA ILE A 682 2.90 35.36 19.48
C ILE A 682 4.19 35.41 18.64
N PHE A 683 4.08 35.43 17.30
CA PHE A 683 5.26 35.57 16.44
C PHE A 683 6.01 36.89 16.71
N GLU A 684 5.31 38.02 16.76
CA GLU A 684 5.90 39.34 17.06
C GLU A 684 6.64 39.35 18.40
N ARG A 685 6.09 38.71 19.44
CA ARG A 685 6.71 38.62 20.77
C ARG A 685 7.92 37.68 20.79
N ASP A 686 7.79 36.49 20.20
CA ASP A 686 8.69 35.38 20.52
C ASP A 686 9.70 35.04 19.41
N HIS A 687 9.55 35.56 18.19
CA HIS A 687 10.47 35.23 17.09
C HIS A 687 11.93 35.59 17.41
N VAL A 688 12.16 36.61 18.24
CA VAL A 688 13.50 37.07 18.66
C VAL A 688 14.28 35.99 19.42
N ASN A 689 13.58 35.03 20.04
CA ASN A 689 14.19 33.93 20.78
C ASN A 689 14.70 32.80 19.87
N VAL A 690 14.38 32.85 18.57
CA VAL A 690 14.82 31.83 17.61
C VAL A 690 16.21 32.14 17.08
N HIS A 691 17.16 31.29 17.44
CA HIS A 691 18.58 31.40 17.06
C HIS A 691 19.14 30.13 16.40
N ASP A 692 18.44 29.00 16.51
CA ASP A 692 18.79 27.70 15.93
C ASP A 692 17.52 26.87 15.63
N LEU A 693 17.72 25.64 15.14
CA LEU A 693 16.61 24.74 14.81
C LEU A 693 15.82 24.25 16.03
N ASP A 694 16.43 24.18 17.21
CA ASP A 694 15.76 23.70 18.43
C ASP A 694 14.84 24.80 18.98
N SER A 695 15.32 26.03 19.06
CA SER A 695 14.51 27.22 19.42
C SER A 695 13.43 27.51 18.37
N LEU A 696 13.70 27.27 17.08
CA LEU A 696 12.68 27.32 16.02
C LEU A 696 11.59 26.27 16.24
N THR A 697 11.98 25.03 16.52
CA THR A 697 11.04 23.93 16.81
C THR A 697 10.18 24.26 18.01
N ALA A 698 10.78 24.79 19.09
CA ALA A 698 10.06 25.19 20.29
C ALA A 698 8.99 26.26 20.01
N LEU A 699 9.32 27.29 19.21
CA LEU A 699 8.35 28.33 18.84
C LEU A 699 7.24 27.78 17.94
N MET A 700 7.59 27.00 16.92
CA MET A 700 6.61 26.49 15.97
C MET A 700 5.67 25.46 16.59
N ARG A 701 6.11 24.74 17.63
CA ARG A 701 5.27 23.83 18.43
C ARG A 701 4.55 24.53 19.58
N TYR A 702 4.66 25.85 19.70
CA TYR A 702 4.13 26.56 20.85
C TYR A 702 2.60 26.56 20.91
N ASN A 703 2.08 26.07 22.04
CA ASN A 703 0.71 26.25 22.49
C ASN A 703 0.67 26.20 24.03
N ASP A 704 0.24 27.29 24.65
CA ASP A 704 0.08 27.44 26.11
C ASP A 704 -1.22 28.18 26.41
N TYR A 705 -2.28 27.80 25.70
CA TYR A 705 -3.48 28.63 25.52
C TYR A 705 -4.18 29.06 26.81
N THR A 706 -4.04 28.31 27.90
CA THR A 706 -4.65 28.64 29.20
C THR A 706 -3.88 29.73 29.95
N HIS A 707 -2.61 29.96 29.62
CA HIS A 707 -1.73 30.91 30.31
C HIS A 707 -1.28 32.07 29.41
N ASP A 708 -1.28 31.90 28.09
CA ASP A 708 -0.87 32.94 27.14
C ASP A 708 -1.95 34.03 27.01
N GLU A 709 -1.55 35.28 27.20
CA GLU A 709 -2.43 36.44 27.08
C GLU A 709 -3.07 36.58 25.69
N PHE A 710 -2.36 36.20 24.63
CA PHE A 710 -2.86 36.30 23.25
C PHE A 710 -3.83 35.17 22.89
N SER A 711 -3.90 34.12 23.70
CA SER A 711 -4.87 33.03 23.51
C SER A 711 -6.24 33.33 24.12
N ARG A 712 -6.40 34.48 24.79
CA ARG A 712 -7.67 34.92 25.37
C ARG A 712 -8.65 35.34 24.28
N CYS A 713 -9.92 34.99 24.46
CA CYS A 713 -11.02 35.39 23.58
C CYS A 713 -12.25 35.84 24.38
N LYS A 714 -13.25 36.43 23.69
CA LYS A 714 -14.56 36.73 24.29
C LYS A 714 -15.44 35.47 24.32
N CYS A 715 -14.95 34.47 25.05
CA CYS A 715 -15.41 33.09 25.05
C CYS A 715 -15.54 32.57 26.49
N ASN A 716 -16.19 31.42 26.69
CA ASN A 716 -16.22 30.72 27.98
C ASN A 716 -15.85 29.24 27.76
N PRO A 717 -14.70 28.75 28.28
CA PRO A 717 -13.71 29.48 29.09
C PRO A 717 -13.01 30.60 28.30
N PRO A 718 -12.36 31.60 28.95
CA PRO A 718 -11.90 32.85 28.32
C PRO A 718 -10.59 32.69 27.53
N TYR A 719 -10.41 31.54 26.88
CA TYR A 719 -9.25 31.20 26.05
C TYR A 719 -9.64 30.16 25.00
N SER A 720 -8.83 30.07 23.94
CA SER A 720 -8.98 29.04 22.90
C SER A 720 -7.66 28.41 22.54
N ALA A 721 -7.63 27.08 22.50
CA ALA A 721 -6.50 26.28 22.05
C ALA A 721 -6.20 26.41 20.54
N GLU A 722 -7.09 27.04 19.76
CA GLU A 722 -6.87 27.38 18.35
C GLU A 722 -6.00 28.64 18.16
N ALA A 723 -5.75 29.40 19.25
CA ALA A 723 -4.98 30.63 19.19
C ALA A 723 -3.45 30.44 19.20
N GLY A 724 -2.96 29.22 19.49
CA GLY A 724 -1.53 28.89 19.49
C GLY A 724 -0.91 28.86 18.09
N ILE A 725 0.42 28.94 18.00
CA ILE A 725 1.13 28.72 16.73
C ILE A 725 0.87 27.31 16.21
N SER A 726 0.78 26.34 17.12
CA SER A 726 0.39 24.96 16.86
C SER A 726 -0.97 24.68 17.51
N ALA A 727 -2.06 24.90 16.78
CA ALA A 727 -3.44 24.78 17.27
C ALA A 727 -3.79 23.39 17.84
N ARG A 728 -4.72 23.35 18.80
CA ARG A 728 -5.22 22.15 19.50
C ARG A 728 -6.73 22.22 19.78
N GLY A 729 -7.54 22.26 18.73
CA GLY A 729 -9.00 22.37 18.84
C GLY A 729 -9.68 21.27 19.64
N ASP A 730 -9.03 20.11 19.80
CA ASP A 730 -9.48 18.99 20.65
C ASP A 730 -9.47 19.31 22.15
N LEU A 731 -8.70 20.30 22.59
CA LEU A 731 -8.58 20.67 24.00
C LEU A 731 -9.59 21.72 24.47
N ASN A 732 -10.33 22.31 23.53
CA ASN A 732 -11.38 23.26 23.84
C ASN A 732 -12.60 22.51 24.39
N PRO A 733 -13.28 22.97 25.46
CA PRO A 733 -14.47 22.27 25.94
C PRO A 733 -15.61 22.26 24.91
N ALA A 734 -16.23 21.09 24.70
CA ALA A 734 -17.36 20.90 23.78
C ALA A 734 -18.59 21.73 24.14
N ASN A 735 -18.77 22.04 25.43
CA ASN A 735 -19.84 22.90 25.95
C ASN A 735 -19.42 24.37 26.07
N GLY A 736 -18.24 24.74 25.58
CA GLY A 736 -17.75 26.12 25.62
C GLY A 736 -18.48 27.04 24.64
N THR A 737 -18.46 28.33 24.92
CA THR A 737 -18.99 29.37 24.03
C THR A 737 -17.82 30.11 23.37
N TYR A 738 -17.89 30.29 22.04
CA TYR A 738 -16.80 30.88 21.25
C TYR A 738 -17.37 31.92 20.27
N GLU A 739 -16.54 32.86 19.83
CA GLU A 739 -16.95 33.98 18.97
C GLU A 739 -17.34 33.51 17.57
N PHE A 740 -16.76 32.40 17.10
CA PHE A 740 -17.14 31.70 15.88
C PHE A 740 -16.77 30.21 15.97
N PRO A 741 -17.37 29.33 15.16
CA PRO A 741 -17.23 27.88 15.31
C PRO A 741 -15.77 27.36 15.29
N GLY A 742 -14.94 27.89 14.40
CA GLY A 742 -13.54 27.46 14.23
C GLY A 742 -12.61 27.87 15.36
N GLN A 743 -13.08 28.63 16.35
CA GLN A 743 -12.35 28.96 17.57
C GLN A 743 -12.61 27.94 18.69
N GLY A 744 -13.61 27.06 18.54
CA GLY A 744 -14.13 26.20 19.61
C GLY A 744 -13.58 24.78 19.63
N HIS A 745 -14.39 23.84 20.16
CA HIS A 745 -14.09 22.41 20.15
C HIS A 745 -14.33 21.83 18.76
N VAL A 746 -13.25 21.45 18.08
CA VAL A 746 -13.30 21.01 16.69
C VAL A 746 -12.27 19.90 16.43
N ASN A 747 -12.56 19.02 15.47
CA ASN A 747 -11.56 18.11 14.90
C ASN A 747 -10.62 18.89 13.97
N HIS A 748 -9.75 19.68 14.59
CA HIS A 748 -8.77 20.52 13.93
C HIS A 748 -7.60 20.80 14.87
N GLY A 749 -6.40 20.83 14.31
CA GLY A 749 -5.20 21.20 15.04
C GLY A 749 -3.95 20.89 14.25
N ALA A 750 -2.80 21.20 14.83
CA ALA A 750 -1.52 20.93 14.20
C ALA A 750 -1.31 19.42 14.00
N LEU A 751 -0.90 19.04 12.80
CA LEU A 751 -0.60 17.65 12.43
C LEU A 751 0.90 17.36 12.47
N ASP A 752 1.74 18.40 12.50
CA ASP A 752 3.18 18.28 12.43
C ASP A 752 3.95 19.57 12.78
N TYR A 753 5.26 19.51 12.56
CA TYR A 753 6.15 20.63 12.28
C TYR A 753 7.21 20.20 11.27
N LYS A 754 7.61 21.10 10.38
CA LYS A 754 8.80 20.97 9.53
C LYS A 754 9.63 22.26 9.55
N GLY A 755 10.95 22.14 9.66
CA GLY A 755 11.86 23.29 9.61
C GLY A 755 13.22 22.94 9.05
N THR A 756 13.79 23.82 8.23
CA THR A 756 15.14 23.66 7.68
C THR A 756 15.99 24.91 7.87
N ASN A 757 17.28 24.77 7.59
CA ASN A 757 18.27 25.84 7.59
C ASN A 757 19.25 25.66 6.43
N VAL A 758 20.25 26.53 6.33
CA VAL A 758 21.24 26.49 5.25
C VAL A 758 21.98 25.14 5.18
N LYS A 759 22.29 24.54 6.34
CA LYS A 759 23.03 23.29 6.42
C LYS A 759 22.21 22.10 5.91
N LEU A 760 20.96 21.99 6.36
CA LEU A 760 20.07 20.88 6.01
C LEU A 760 19.54 21.02 4.58
N MET A 761 19.26 22.24 4.11
CA MET A 761 18.78 22.52 2.76
C MET A 761 19.73 21.97 1.68
N LYS A 762 21.05 22.05 1.86
CA LYS A 762 22.06 21.49 0.92
C LYS A 762 21.94 19.99 0.70
N LYS A 763 21.21 19.29 1.56
CA LYS A 763 20.94 17.86 1.48
C LYS A 763 19.45 17.56 1.28
N LEU A 764 18.65 18.60 1.01
CA LEU A 764 17.19 18.55 1.01
C LEU A 764 16.65 17.87 2.30
N GLN A 765 17.26 18.18 3.44
CA GLN A 765 16.86 17.66 4.75
C GLN A 765 16.12 18.74 5.54
N PHE A 766 15.33 18.30 6.52
CA PHE A 766 14.64 19.17 7.45
C PHE A 766 14.37 18.43 8.76
N VAL A 767 14.23 19.18 9.84
CA VAL A 767 13.67 18.68 11.10
C VAL A 767 12.17 18.47 10.88
N ALA A 768 11.66 17.31 11.27
CA ALA A 768 10.24 16.99 11.23
C ALA A 768 9.78 16.46 12.59
N GLN A 769 8.57 16.81 13.01
CA GLN A 769 7.93 16.23 14.19
C GLN A 769 6.48 15.92 13.85
N GLY A 770 6.07 14.65 14.02
CA GLY A 770 4.72 14.19 13.68
C GLY A 770 3.72 14.38 14.82
N GLY A 771 2.47 14.65 14.47
CA GLY A 771 1.34 14.75 15.39
C GLY A 771 1.14 16.13 16.03
N PRO A 772 0.10 16.27 16.87
CA PRO A 772 -0.20 17.51 17.58
C PRO A 772 0.86 17.85 18.62
N THR A 773 0.99 19.14 18.94
CA THR A 773 1.97 19.59 19.94
C THR A 773 1.66 19.03 21.32
N TRP A 774 2.70 18.76 22.12
CA TRP A 774 2.63 18.21 23.46
C TRP A 774 3.74 18.81 24.33
N GLY A 775 3.60 18.73 25.66
CA GLY A 775 4.54 19.29 26.63
C GLY A 775 3.85 20.32 27.52
N LYS A 776 3.66 21.54 27.00
CA LYS A 776 2.83 22.57 27.64
C LYS A 776 1.34 22.24 27.63
N VAL A 777 0.94 21.40 26.69
CA VAL A 777 -0.39 20.80 26.57
C VAL A 777 -0.25 19.27 26.58
N PRO A 778 -1.27 18.50 26.98
CA PRO A 778 -1.20 17.03 26.98
C PRO A 778 -0.99 16.47 25.58
N SER A 779 -0.38 15.28 25.46
CA SER A 779 -0.32 14.55 24.18
C SER A 779 -1.73 14.22 23.68
N PHE A 780 -1.92 14.23 22.37
CA PHE A 780 -3.18 13.83 21.76
C PHE A 780 -3.33 12.31 21.79
N LYS A 781 -4.54 11.84 22.11
CA LYS A 781 -4.90 10.41 22.10
C LYS A 781 -6.27 10.20 21.47
N TRP A 782 -6.37 9.29 20.50
CA TRP A 782 -7.66 8.95 19.87
C TRP A 782 -8.67 8.40 20.87
N SER A 783 -8.22 7.56 21.81
CA SER A 783 -9.05 6.94 22.84
C SER A 783 -9.77 7.95 23.74
N GLU A 784 -9.17 9.12 23.96
CA GLU A 784 -9.67 10.22 24.79
C GLU A 784 -10.47 11.28 24.01
N PHE A 785 -10.41 11.27 22.66
CA PHE A 785 -11.09 12.26 21.82
C PHE A 785 -12.51 11.83 21.45
N ASP A 786 -13.50 12.71 21.66
CA ASP A 786 -14.93 12.43 21.45
C ASP A 786 -15.35 12.31 19.97
N PHE A 787 -14.46 12.63 19.03
CA PHE A 787 -14.66 12.42 17.60
C PHE A 787 -14.16 11.06 17.09
N LYS A 788 -13.58 10.21 17.95
CA LYS A 788 -13.03 8.89 17.54
C LYS A 788 -14.03 8.01 16.79
N ASP A 789 -15.31 8.06 17.16
CA ASP A 789 -16.38 7.28 16.53
C ASP A 789 -17.03 8.01 15.34
N LYS A 790 -16.71 9.30 15.16
CA LYS A 790 -17.24 10.14 14.06
C LYS A 790 -16.30 10.18 12.86
N VAL A 791 -15.01 9.91 13.07
CA VAL A 791 -13.98 10.04 12.04
C VAL A 791 -13.07 8.82 12.02
N LYS A 792 -12.91 8.22 10.83
CA LYS A 792 -12.02 7.08 10.62
C LYS A 792 -10.56 7.52 10.79
N HIS A 793 -9.77 6.69 11.48
CA HIS A 793 -8.35 6.92 11.77
C HIS A 793 -7.57 5.59 11.71
N VAL A 794 -7.86 4.79 10.69
CA VAL A 794 -7.23 3.49 10.46
C VAL A 794 -5.73 3.68 10.26
N GLY A 795 -4.92 2.80 10.87
CA GLY A 795 -3.46 2.85 10.79
C GLY A 795 -2.80 3.93 11.66
N HIS A 796 -3.57 4.66 12.48
CA HIS A 796 -3.00 5.62 13.43
C HIS A 796 -2.56 4.95 14.74
N PRO A 797 -1.45 5.37 15.36
CA PRO A 797 -1.21 5.13 16.78
C PRO A 797 -2.29 5.82 17.62
N ASP A 798 -2.60 5.25 18.79
CA ASP A 798 -3.54 5.87 19.73
C ASP A 798 -2.98 7.19 20.28
N GLU A 799 -1.79 7.14 20.89
CA GLU A 799 -1.10 8.31 21.45
C GLU A 799 -0.10 8.91 20.44
N TRP A 800 -0.21 10.22 20.22
CA TRP A 800 0.67 10.99 19.34
C TRP A 800 1.67 11.79 20.18
N LYS A 801 2.78 11.12 20.53
CA LYS A 801 3.86 11.71 21.35
C LYS A 801 5.23 11.39 20.75
N PHE A 802 5.52 12.05 19.64
CA PHE A 802 6.78 11.85 18.89
C PHE A 802 7.79 12.96 19.16
N ASN A 803 9.07 12.58 19.18
CA ASN A 803 10.19 13.52 19.24
C ASN A 803 10.52 14.05 17.83
N PRO A 804 11.11 15.26 17.73
CA PRO A 804 11.61 15.75 16.45
C PRO A 804 12.74 14.85 15.93
N LEU A 805 12.82 14.71 14.61
CA LEU A 805 13.85 13.93 13.91
C LEU A 805 14.36 14.68 12.68
N VAL A 806 15.57 14.35 12.25
CA VAL A 806 16.08 14.71 10.92
C VAL A 806 16.27 13.42 10.15
N HIS A 807 15.43 13.20 9.14
CA HIS A 807 15.52 12.02 8.32
C HIS A 807 16.68 12.17 7.32
N LYS A 808 17.55 11.16 7.26
CA LYS A 808 18.71 11.13 6.36
C LYS A 808 18.40 10.25 5.16
N TRP A 809 18.21 10.88 4.01
CA TRP A 809 18.02 10.19 2.75
C TRP A 809 19.20 9.27 2.44
N GLU A 810 18.91 8.03 2.05
CA GLU A 810 19.91 7.12 1.50
C GLU A 810 20.28 7.49 0.05
N THR A 811 19.36 8.11 -0.69
CA THR A 811 19.61 8.60 -2.03
C THR A 811 20.57 9.78 -1.96
N GLU A 812 21.67 9.71 -2.69
CA GLU A 812 22.62 10.81 -2.75
C GLU A 812 22.02 12.02 -3.48
N ILE A 813 22.14 13.18 -2.85
CA ILE A 813 21.69 14.47 -3.37
C ILE A 813 22.88 15.42 -3.38
N TYR A 814 23.10 16.05 -4.53
CA TYR A 814 24.03 17.16 -4.69
C TYR A 814 23.16 18.38 -5.01
N ALA A 815 22.81 19.17 -4.00
CA ALA A 815 22.08 20.43 -4.16
C ALA A 815 23.04 21.62 -4.11
#